data_AF-A0A6C0HVY1-F1
#
_entry.id   AF-A0A6C0HVY1-F1
#
_cell.length_a   1.000
_cell.length_b   1.000
_cell.length_c   1.000
_cell.angle_alpha   90.00
_cell.angle_beta   90.00
_cell.angle_gamma   90.00
#
_symmetry.space_group_name_H-M   'P 1'
#
loop_
_entity.id
_entity.type
_entity.pdbx_description
1 polymer ?
#
loop_
_entity_poly.entity_id
_entity_poly.type
_entity_poly.pdbx_seq_one_letter_code
_entity_poly.pdbx_strand_id
1 'polypeptide(L)'
;MTIPVDTISSEIDYTTDTSEKDSINSEMNKLYKRVTKHVVVNNKYDESSESIKKYIDDMNFDSLNIKLSTAFYTKDNISSMKFSDIYNIFVLSTYVIFVDNNKLIKKNNKFCLKFCSKNKVHLIDTEFPGCTFLPFEAKNMIKSNLNKLNNSVFNSELNGTTLYMNNDNLCYGIMFNEGEIIKNCLYKKMEITDTIMFIPIELYNLKQTEYKLRGFCQIVEELGAKEIEIIFKNYDSKITSKEYRASIGNEIEFIAGNLGLKSSNKKEENTNYCYNLTYPNNSTILLNEKMIKNKIKKKKFIVSDTIFKSTLELQYLVHSRCRHLIDKYSTTFSFDNNNIIDKNIYLKLKTHGIEIGGNFKTSNNVKNNINIITNVSFVNLEQCKNLINGMNVSLDEVGFNHIIETIKYDVDNFKIVGIYKIMNFINMYIHHVLKYHNPKHYDEIHKIMNRIKKELTIEEYALLLCNYFNSSSQWIHFTNFIDLLGKKTHSYDKLGYIIIMTSHNINININDIIKFVQQTSINYNMEDKFWKMLQPYNNNLKFDLENKILIDFNFENNSSWYNMNMLINCIKNYTTDFSSDNDEKLKQLITNMDVGYKYWEYYTNILPFITQHTKNLYYINNDELYLSPVFEKSMNIDSFLVSKINTMCELKQFIDKKIKRMKEAIDIKNNMIFPIDICEFGKIFEQNNYINKKIQYIIKTRTAYNIKKLLNCDSIIKETNANDFINKLFTYNEKLDIKTLPKNYIGYELLMDNYNSGIQEEEFKKSVVPFICSHFKRLEEVEYIKQYFTISHFNIFGTSYYEIIQFINKMLDENDL
;
A
#
# COMPACT_ATOMS: atom_id res chain seq x y z
N MET A 1 11.39 2.49 44.17
CA MET A 1 12.79 2.49 44.66
C MET A 1 13.56 3.44 43.78
N THR A 2 14.10 4.47 44.41
CA THR A 2 14.43 5.76 43.83
C THR A 2 15.92 6.05 44.08
N ILE A 3 16.60 6.53 43.02
CA ILE A 3 17.77 7.47 43.02
C ILE A 3 19.14 6.83 43.40
N PRO A 4 20.33 7.30 42.91
CA PRO A 4 20.62 8.45 42.03
C PRO A 4 21.48 8.21 40.78
N VAL A 5 21.35 9.20 39.89
CA VAL A 5 22.31 9.70 38.89
C VAL A 5 23.24 10.69 39.60
N ASP A 6 24.55 10.49 39.54
CA ASP A 6 25.53 11.52 39.93
C ASP A 6 26.18 12.14 38.68
N THR A 7 25.73 13.35 38.38
CA THR A 7 26.47 14.40 37.68
C THR A 7 27.57 14.94 38.59
N ILE A 8 28.83 14.90 38.13
CA ILE A 8 29.89 15.77 38.66
C ILE A 8 30.50 16.52 37.48
N SER A 9 30.16 17.81 37.42
CA SER A 9 30.89 18.88 36.78
C SER A 9 32.19 19.17 37.54
N SER A 10 33.27 19.46 36.81
CA SER A 10 34.27 20.40 37.30
C SER A 10 34.92 21.11 36.10
N GLU A 11 34.52 22.37 35.94
CA GLU A 11 35.31 23.40 35.27
C GLU A 11 36.57 23.65 36.11
N ILE A 12 37.73 23.71 35.46
CA ILE A 12 38.86 24.51 35.94
C ILE A 12 39.37 25.29 34.75
N ASP A 13 39.06 26.59 34.76
CA ASP A 13 39.69 27.63 33.96
C ASP A 13 41.17 27.77 34.32
N TYR A 14 42.02 27.75 33.31
CA TYR A 14 43.22 28.58 33.28
C TYR A 14 43.39 29.15 31.87
N THR A 15 43.07 30.43 31.75
CA THR A 15 43.42 31.30 30.63
C THR A 15 44.93 31.52 30.57
N THR A 16 45.55 31.19 29.43
CA THR A 16 46.69 31.94 28.89
C THR A 16 46.65 31.89 27.37
N ASP A 17 46.69 33.07 26.75
CA ASP A 17 46.60 33.36 25.33
C ASP A 17 47.62 32.61 24.45
N THR A 18 47.14 31.61 23.69
CA THR A 18 47.71 31.16 22.41
C THR A 18 46.60 30.62 21.49
N SER A 19 45.52 31.38 21.31
CA SER A 19 44.27 30.95 20.66
C SER A 19 44.17 31.36 19.18
N GLU A 20 44.83 30.62 18.28
CA GLU A 20 44.37 30.56 16.86
C GLU A 20 45.04 29.41 16.09
N LYS A 21 46.33 29.13 16.36
CA LYS A 21 47.04 27.99 15.75
C LYS A 21 46.63 26.63 16.32
N ASP A 22 46.28 26.58 17.60
CA ASP A 22 45.94 25.33 18.29
C ASP A 22 44.48 24.88 18.05
N SER A 23 43.55 25.81 17.78
CA SER A 23 42.16 25.46 17.43
C SER A 23 42.06 24.83 16.03
N ILE A 24 42.81 25.36 15.06
CA ILE A 24 42.86 24.87 13.67
C ILE A 24 43.45 23.45 13.59
N ASN A 25 44.50 23.15 14.36
CA ASN A 25 45.07 21.80 14.45
C ASN A 25 44.15 20.83 15.21
N SER A 26 43.37 21.31 16.19
CA SER A 26 42.41 20.51 16.96
C SER A 26 41.22 20.04 16.11
N GLU A 27 40.65 20.91 15.26
CA GLU A 27 39.57 20.55 14.34
C GLU A 27 40.02 19.58 13.23
N MET A 28 41.19 19.80 12.65
CA MET A 28 41.80 18.86 11.70
C MET A 28 42.01 17.47 12.31
N ASN A 29 42.47 17.42 13.57
CA ASN A 29 42.62 16.16 14.29
C ASN A 29 41.29 15.48 14.60
N LYS A 30 40.18 16.22 14.80
CA LYS A 30 38.83 15.66 14.94
C LYS A 30 38.30 15.09 13.62
N LEU A 31 38.49 15.81 12.50
CA LEU A 31 38.10 15.35 11.17
C LEU A 31 38.90 14.12 10.74
N TYR A 32 40.23 14.17 10.94
CA TYR A 32 41.14 13.04 10.71
C TYR A 32 40.76 11.83 11.57
N LYS A 33 40.47 12.03 12.87
CA LYS A 33 39.97 10.96 13.76
C LYS A 33 38.63 10.38 13.29
N ARG A 34 37.75 11.13 12.63
CA ARG A 34 36.45 10.63 12.14
C ARG A 34 36.57 9.83 10.84
N VAL A 35 37.45 10.24 9.92
CA VAL A 35 37.77 9.48 8.71
C VAL A 35 38.58 8.20 9.03
N THR A 36 39.35 8.21 10.12
CA THR A 36 40.21 7.08 10.53
C THR A 36 39.63 6.15 11.60
N LYS A 37 38.64 6.58 12.41
CA LYS A 37 37.94 5.71 13.37
C LYS A 37 36.67 5.10 12.79
N HIS A 38 36.38 3.86 13.19
CA HIS A 38 35.06 3.27 13.09
C HIS A 38 34.07 4.16 13.86
N VAL A 39 33.28 4.97 13.15
CA VAL A 39 32.11 5.63 13.70
C VAL A 39 30.91 5.12 12.93
N VAL A 40 30.12 4.30 13.62
CA VAL A 40 28.80 3.86 13.19
C VAL A 40 27.91 5.08 13.12
N VAL A 41 27.41 5.39 11.92
CA VAL A 41 26.33 6.36 11.76
C VAL A 41 25.02 5.57 11.80
N ASN A 42 24.37 5.54 12.96
CA ASN A 42 22.96 5.16 13.07
C ASN A 42 22.13 6.26 12.39
N ASN A 43 21.81 6.08 11.11
CA ASN A 43 20.78 6.91 10.48
C ASN A 43 19.43 6.23 10.65
N LYS A 44 18.54 6.92 11.37
CA LYS A 44 17.09 6.76 11.25
C LYS A 44 16.72 6.84 9.76
N TYR A 45 15.69 6.09 9.39
CA TYR A 45 15.11 6.04 8.05
C TYR A 45 14.95 7.44 7.46
N ASP A 46 15.69 7.75 6.40
CA ASP A 46 15.49 8.96 5.60
C ASP A 46 14.43 8.68 4.54
N GLU A 47 13.28 9.29 4.72
CA GLU A 47 12.28 9.50 3.69
C GLU A 47 12.87 10.28 2.51
N SER A 48 12.37 9.97 1.32
CA SER A 48 12.70 10.65 0.07
C SER A 48 12.24 12.11 0.13
N SER A 49 13.14 13.01 0.54
CA SER A 49 13.04 14.43 0.23
C SER A 49 14.22 14.83 -0.67
N GLU A 50 13.94 15.61 -1.72
CA GLU A 50 14.98 16.22 -2.54
C GLU A 50 15.83 17.12 -1.65
N SER A 51 17.14 16.86 -1.63
CA SER A 51 18.12 17.60 -0.84
C SER A 51 18.07 19.09 -1.21
N ILE A 52 17.98 19.97 -0.21
CA ILE A 52 18.09 21.42 -0.36
C ILE A 52 19.45 21.72 -0.99
N LYS A 53 19.44 22.36 -2.17
CA LYS A 53 20.65 22.78 -2.88
C LYS A 53 21.27 23.99 -2.18
N LYS A 54 22.53 23.87 -1.76
CA LYS A 54 23.36 25.03 -1.40
C LYS A 54 24.51 25.14 -2.39
N TYR A 55 24.57 26.29 -3.04
CA TYR A 55 25.68 26.65 -3.91
C TYR A 55 26.82 27.21 -3.05
N ILE A 56 28.05 26.85 -3.36
CA ILE A 56 29.24 27.50 -2.76
C ILE A 56 29.43 28.92 -3.32
N ASP A 57 28.50 29.38 -4.16
CA ASP A 57 28.55 30.66 -4.87
C ASP A 57 28.45 31.90 -3.95
N ASP A 58 28.10 31.75 -2.67
CA ASP A 58 28.26 32.82 -1.67
C ASP A 58 29.73 33.14 -1.33
N MET A 59 30.70 32.41 -1.91
CA MET A 59 32.15 32.65 -1.77
C MET A 59 32.86 33.17 -3.05
N ASN A 60 32.15 33.72 -4.04
CA ASN A 60 32.72 34.27 -5.30
C ASN A 60 33.58 33.26 -6.09
N PHE A 61 32.95 32.31 -6.77
CA PHE A 61 33.63 31.41 -7.72
C PHE A 61 32.97 31.44 -9.10
N ASP A 62 33.68 31.95 -10.10
CA ASP A 62 33.22 31.89 -11.50
C ASP A 62 33.65 30.58 -12.18
N SER A 63 32.78 30.14 -13.10
CA SER A 63 32.87 28.98 -13.98
C SER A 63 34.21 28.79 -14.70
N LEU A 64 34.64 27.53 -14.94
CA LEU A 64 35.56 27.23 -16.04
C LEU A 64 35.69 25.73 -16.41
N ASN A 65 35.58 25.46 -17.71
CA ASN A 65 36.14 24.29 -18.41
C ASN A 65 37.67 24.39 -18.41
N ILE A 66 38.40 23.57 -17.64
CA ILE A 66 39.86 23.59 -17.64
C ILE A 66 40.43 22.21 -17.96
N LYS A 67 41.12 22.12 -19.10
CA LYS A 67 42.26 21.20 -19.28
C LYS A 67 43.42 21.77 -18.47
N LEU A 68 43.98 20.99 -17.53
CA LEU A 68 45.24 21.33 -16.85
C LEU A 68 46.30 21.70 -17.89
N SER A 69 46.79 22.94 -17.86
CA SER A 69 47.73 23.45 -18.86
C SER A 69 49.18 23.01 -18.62
N THR A 70 49.52 22.52 -17.41
CA THR A 70 50.89 22.16 -16.97
C THR A 70 50.88 21.23 -15.75
N ALA A 71 51.91 20.38 -15.59
CA ALA A 71 52.09 19.59 -14.35
C ALA A 71 52.96 20.29 -13.28
N PHE A 72 53.53 21.47 -13.60
CA PHE A 72 54.40 22.25 -12.73
C PHE A 72 53.79 23.60 -12.38
N TYR A 73 53.72 23.90 -11.08
CA TYR A 73 53.19 25.16 -10.58
C TYR A 73 54.22 25.87 -9.70
N THR A 74 54.56 27.11 -10.01
CA THR A 74 55.41 27.93 -9.14
C THR A 74 54.58 28.57 -8.01
N LYS A 75 55.25 29.11 -6.99
CA LYS A 75 54.60 29.82 -5.89
C LYS A 75 53.71 30.96 -6.41
N ASP A 76 54.21 31.71 -7.40
CA ASP A 76 53.49 32.85 -7.98
C ASP A 76 52.24 32.35 -8.72
N ASN A 77 52.36 31.26 -9.49
CA ASN A 77 51.22 30.61 -10.14
C ASN A 77 50.13 30.25 -9.12
N ILE A 78 50.48 29.52 -8.06
CA ILE A 78 49.52 29.06 -7.04
C ILE A 78 48.91 30.24 -6.27
N SER A 79 49.68 31.28 -5.98
CA SER A 79 49.18 32.47 -5.29
C SER A 79 48.20 33.32 -6.12
N SER A 80 48.30 33.25 -7.45
CA SER A 80 47.43 33.97 -8.38
C SER A 80 46.17 33.20 -8.80
N MET A 81 46.09 31.90 -8.47
CA MET A 81 44.98 31.02 -8.88
C MET A 81 43.76 31.17 -7.97
N LYS A 82 42.57 31.07 -8.56
CA LYS A 82 41.33 30.92 -7.78
C LYS A 82 41.36 29.57 -7.06
N PHE A 83 40.70 29.49 -5.90
CA PHE A 83 40.67 28.23 -5.14
C PHE A 83 40.01 27.07 -5.92
N SER A 84 39.03 27.36 -6.78
CA SER A 84 38.44 26.39 -7.72
C SER A 84 39.49 25.71 -8.61
N ASP A 85 40.50 26.46 -9.06
CA ASP A 85 41.56 25.94 -9.92
C ASP A 85 42.52 25.07 -9.11
N ILE A 86 42.84 25.49 -7.87
CA ILE A 86 43.64 24.71 -6.92
C ILE A 86 42.94 23.39 -6.57
N TYR A 87 41.62 23.41 -6.37
CA TYR A 87 40.80 22.22 -6.15
C TYR A 87 40.87 21.26 -7.34
N ASN A 88 40.67 21.77 -8.56
CA ASN A 88 40.73 20.98 -9.78
C ASN A 88 42.09 20.32 -10.01
N ILE A 89 43.20 20.99 -9.62
CA ILE A 89 44.52 20.39 -9.63
C ILE A 89 44.49 19.08 -8.83
N PHE A 90 44.10 19.13 -7.54
CA PHE A 90 44.08 17.94 -6.69
C PHE A 90 43.08 16.86 -7.15
N VAL A 91 41.92 17.23 -7.67
CA VAL A 91 40.93 16.25 -8.17
C VAL A 91 41.48 15.46 -9.35
N LEU A 92 42.21 16.13 -10.25
CA LEU A 92 42.75 15.56 -11.49
C LEU A 92 44.14 14.90 -11.33
N SER A 93 44.91 15.26 -10.30
CA SER A 93 46.24 14.69 -10.04
C SER A 93 46.17 13.24 -9.57
N THR A 94 46.96 12.35 -10.17
CA THR A 94 47.17 10.99 -9.66
C THR A 94 48.24 10.97 -8.57
N TYR A 95 49.31 11.75 -8.75
CA TYR A 95 50.38 11.93 -7.79
C TYR A 95 50.63 13.41 -7.52
N VAL A 96 51.03 13.74 -6.30
CA VAL A 96 51.40 15.10 -5.90
C VAL A 96 52.73 15.06 -5.15
N ILE A 97 53.62 16.01 -5.46
CA ILE A 97 54.87 16.20 -4.73
C ILE A 97 55.11 17.69 -4.47
N PHE A 98 55.59 18.01 -3.26
CA PHE A 98 55.95 19.37 -2.87
C PHE A 98 57.47 19.53 -2.88
N VAL A 99 57.99 20.41 -3.72
CA VAL A 99 59.45 20.65 -3.86
C VAL A 99 59.76 22.14 -3.74
N ASP A 100 61.03 22.49 -3.58
CA ASP A 100 61.44 23.91 -3.54
C ASP A 100 61.06 24.64 -4.82
N ASN A 101 60.55 25.86 -4.71
CA ASN A 101 60.13 26.68 -5.85
C ASN A 101 61.25 26.87 -6.88
N ASN A 102 62.51 26.94 -6.43
CA ASN A 102 63.70 27.09 -7.28
C ASN A 102 63.94 25.87 -8.21
N LYS A 103 63.34 24.72 -7.89
CA LYS A 103 63.38 23.49 -8.71
C LYS A 103 62.23 23.42 -9.75
N LEU A 104 61.30 24.39 -9.77
CA LEU A 104 60.07 24.36 -10.59
C LEU A 104 60.09 25.32 -11.79
N ILE A 105 61.23 25.94 -12.11
CA ILE A 105 61.32 26.97 -13.15
C ILE A 105 61.24 26.34 -14.56
N LYS A 106 60.17 26.67 -15.29
CA LYS A 106 59.94 26.30 -16.69
C LYS A 106 60.93 27.03 -17.61
N LYS A 107 61.52 26.33 -18.57
CA LYS A 107 62.42 26.93 -19.58
C LYS A 107 61.61 27.83 -20.52
N ASN A 108 61.76 29.15 -20.42
CA ASN A 108 61.51 30.02 -21.57
C ASN A 108 62.75 29.93 -22.49
N ASN A 109 62.55 29.42 -23.69
CA ASN A 109 63.57 29.42 -24.74
C ASN A 109 63.89 30.87 -25.13
N LYS A 110 64.96 31.41 -24.53
CA LYS A 110 65.95 32.35 -25.09
C LYS A 110 66.59 33.09 -23.91
N PHE A 111 67.80 32.68 -23.54
CA PHE A 111 68.99 33.55 -23.53
C PHE A 111 70.18 32.74 -23.02
N CYS A 112 71.23 32.70 -23.85
CA CYS A 112 72.56 32.27 -23.45
C CYS A 112 73.09 33.23 -22.40
N LEU A 113 73.54 32.71 -21.26
CA LEU A 113 74.83 33.06 -20.66
C LEU A 113 75.21 31.99 -19.62
N LYS A 114 76.34 31.36 -19.89
CA LYS A 114 77.06 30.48 -18.96
C LYS A 114 77.51 31.31 -17.77
N PHE A 115 77.19 30.88 -16.55
CA PHE A 115 78.05 30.76 -15.36
C PHE A 115 77.17 30.72 -14.09
N CYS A 116 77.40 29.71 -13.25
CA CYS A 116 76.86 29.50 -11.90
C CYS A 116 75.34 29.22 -11.74
N SER A 117 74.94 27.95 -11.93
CA SER A 117 73.98 27.30 -11.02
C SER A 117 74.09 25.77 -11.09
N LYS A 118 75.05 25.17 -10.35
CA LYS A 118 74.94 23.75 -9.97
C LYS A 118 73.76 23.66 -8.99
N ASN A 119 72.79 22.78 -9.27
CA ASN A 119 71.53 22.54 -8.54
C ASN A 119 70.25 23.16 -9.14
N LYS A 120 70.10 23.22 -10.47
CA LYS A 120 68.77 23.37 -11.09
C LYS A 120 68.30 22.01 -11.61
N VAL A 121 67.25 21.49 -10.99
CA VAL A 121 66.58 20.26 -11.41
C VAL A 121 65.63 20.62 -12.55
N HIS A 122 65.81 20.00 -13.71
CA HIS A 122 64.96 20.20 -14.88
C HIS A 122 63.98 19.03 -14.98
N LEU A 123 62.68 19.29 -15.02
CA LEU A 123 61.64 18.25 -15.07
C LEU A 123 60.75 18.51 -16.28
N ILE A 124 60.43 17.48 -17.06
CA ILE A 124 59.55 17.56 -18.24
C ILE A 124 58.25 16.80 -17.97
N ASP A 125 57.10 17.36 -18.34
CA ASP A 125 55.76 16.77 -18.11
C ASP A 125 55.66 15.32 -18.66
N THR A 126 56.33 15.03 -19.78
CA THR A 126 56.36 13.69 -20.41
C THR A 126 57.12 12.63 -19.60
N GLU A 127 58.01 13.04 -18.69
CA GLU A 127 58.85 12.12 -17.92
C GLU A 127 58.14 11.58 -16.67
N PHE A 128 57.15 12.32 -16.16
CA PHE A 128 56.39 12.05 -14.93
C PHE A 128 54.87 12.11 -15.19
N PRO A 129 54.31 11.19 -15.99
CA PRO A 129 52.90 11.22 -16.35
C PRO A 129 52.01 11.14 -15.11
N GLY A 130 51.06 12.08 -14.98
CA GLY A 130 50.09 12.13 -13.88
C GLY A 130 50.65 12.63 -12.54
N CYS A 131 51.92 13.06 -12.49
CA CYS A 131 52.53 13.67 -11.30
C CYS A 131 52.45 15.19 -11.35
N THR A 132 51.91 15.80 -10.30
CA THR A 132 51.80 17.24 -10.15
C THR A 132 52.83 17.76 -9.16
N PHE A 133 53.59 18.76 -9.57
CA PHE A 133 54.63 19.37 -8.78
C PHE A 133 54.17 20.72 -8.26
N LEU A 134 54.16 20.85 -6.93
CA LEU A 134 53.74 22.03 -6.20
C LEU A 134 54.92 22.64 -5.41
N PRO A 135 54.92 23.96 -5.18
CA PRO A 135 55.96 24.62 -4.41
C PRO A 135 55.71 24.40 -2.92
N PHE A 136 56.71 23.91 -2.18
CA PHE A 136 56.60 23.66 -0.74
C PHE A 136 56.30 24.95 0.04
N GLU A 137 56.74 26.09 -0.47
CA GLU A 137 56.50 27.42 0.07
C GLU A 137 55.01 27.80 0.07
N ALA A 138 54.18 27.17 -0.77
CA ALA A 138 52.72 27.39 -0.79
C ALA A 138 51.94 26.47 0.18
N LYS A 139 52.61 25.55 0.92
CA LYS A 139 51.95 24.53 1.74
C LYS A 139 50.94 25.10 2.73
N ASN A 140 51.25 26.23 3.38
CA ASN A 140 50.39 26.80 4.42
C ASN A 140 49.11 27.41 3.81
N MET A 141 49.23 28.05 2.66
CA MET A 141 48.09 28.60 1.92
C MET A 141 47.19 27.48 1.42
N ILE A 142 47.78 26.44 0.81
CA ILE A 142 47.05 25.25 0.36
C ILE A 142 46.33 24.59 1.56
N LYS A 143 47.02 24.38 2.68
CA LYS A 143 46.42 23.79 3.90
C LYS A 143 45.25 24.63 4.42
N SER A 144 45.39 25.96 4.48
CA SER A 144 44.30 26.86 4.90
C SER A 144 43.08 26.77 3.98
N ASN A 145 43.31 26.75 2.67
CA ASN A 145 42.25 26.65 1.68
C ASN A 145 41.53 25.29 1.70
N LEU A 146 42.29 24.19 1.83
CA LEU A 146 41.72 22.85 1.98
C LEU A 146 40.91 22.72 3.27
N ASN A 147 41.33 23.36 4.36
CA ASN A 147 40.56 23.37 5.61
C ASN A 147 39.20 24.05 5.46
N LYS A 148 39.14 25.21 4.78
CA LYS A 148 37.87 25.90 4.50
C LYS A 148 36.92 25.02 3.67
N LEU A 149 37.45 24.32 2.67
CA LEU A 149 36.69 23.36 1.87
C LEU A 149 36.17 22.21 2.72
N ASN A 150 37.04 21.54 3.48
CA ASN A 150 36.67 20.37 4.28
C ASN A 150 35.64 20.72 5.35
N ASN A 151 35.73 21.91 5.97
CA ASN A 151 34.72 22.39 6.92
C ASN A 151 33.37 22.66 6.23
N SER A 152 33.39 23.17 5.00
CA SER A 152 32.17 23.39 4.21
C SER A 152 31.49 22.07 3.83
N VAL A 153 32.28 21.09 3.35
CA VAL A 153 31.81 19.72 3.07
C VAL A 153 31.22 19.08 4.32
N PHE A 154 31.92 19.17 5.45
CA PHE A 154 31.46 18.62 6.73
C PHE A 154 30.12 19.23 7.19
N ASN A 155 29.99 20.56 7.13
CA ASN A 155 28.76 21.24 7.50
C ASN A 155 27.60 20.91 6.55
N SER A 156 27.87 20.60 5.29
CA SER A 156 26.85 20.17 4.35
C SER A 156 26.31 18.78 4.65
N GLU A 157 27.19 17.84 5.03
CA GLU A 157 26.81 16.49 5.44
C GLU A 157 25.93 16.50 6.70
N LEU A 158 26.30 17.31 7.71
CA LEU A 158 25.52 17.44 8.95
C LEU A 158 24.10 17.96 8.73
N ASN A 159 23.92 18.80 7.71
CA ASN A 159 22.64 19.42 7.40
C ASN A 159 21.84 18.68 6.31
N GLY A 160 22.34 17.54 5.81
CA GLY A 160 21.68 16.78 4.74
C GLY A 160 21.61 17.52 3.39
N THR A 161 22.49 18.51 3.18
CA THR A 161 22.52 19.34 1.97
C THR A 161 23.64 18.90 1.04
N THR A 162 23.38 18.84 -0.26
CA THR A 162 24.41 18.60 -1.28
C THR A 162 25.05 19.91 -1.71
N LEU A 163 26.39 19.97 -1.67
CA LEU A 163 27.16 21.10 -2.18
C LEU A 163 27.35 20.98 -3.69
N TYR A 164 27.10 22.07 -4.39
CA TYR A 164 27.28 22.18 -5.82
C TYR A 164 28.44 23.13 -6.14
N MET A 165 29.25 22.75 -7.13
CA MET A 165 30.21 23.61 -7.83
C MET A 165 29.81 23.67 -9.30
N ASN A 166 29.37 24.84 -9.78
CA ASN A 166 29.03 25.06 -11.19
C ASN A 166 28.02 24.05 -11.77
N ASN A 167 26.93 23.77 -11.04
CA ASN A 167 25.89 22.77 -11.36
C ASN A 167 26.33 21.29 -11.35
N ASP A 168 27.61 20.99 -11.14
CA ASP A 168 28.10 19.65 -10.82
C ASP A 168 28.23 19.48 -9.30
N ASN A 169 28.01 18.27 -8.79
CA ASN A 169 28.18 17.99 -7.36
C ASN A 169 29.64 18.24 -6.96
N LEU A 170 29.88 18.99 -5.87
CA LEU A 170 31.22 19.05 -5.29
C LEU A 170 31.50 17.68 -4.67
N CYS A 171 32.40 16.93 -5.32
CA CYS A 171 32.43 15.49 -5.14
C CYS A 171 33.28 15.02 -3.94
N TYR A 172 34.25 15.83 -3.48
CA TYR A 172 35.25 15.39 -2.49
C TYR A 172 35.84 16.51 -1.63
N GLY A 173 35.98 16.29 -0.32
CA GLY A 173 36.98 16.95 0.52
C GLY A 173 38.40 16.46 0.19
N ILE A 174 39.45 17.22 0.50
CA ILE A 174 40.84 16.83 0.19
C ILE A 174 41.67 16.84 1.46
N MET A 175 42.37 15.74 1.72
CA MET A 175 43.21 15.55 2.91
C MET A 175 44.55 14.92 2.55
N PHE A 176 45.55 15.15 3.39
CA PHE A 176 46.83 14.43 3.37
C PHE A 176 46.87 13.47 4.56
N ASN A 177 47.48 12.29 4.38
CA ASN A 177 47.67 11.34 5.48
C ASN A 177 48.42 12.04 6.64
N GLU A 178 47.93 11.88 7.87
CA GLU A 178 48.39 12.58 9.09
C GLU A 178 48.24 14.12 9.10
N GLY A 179 47.61 14.72 8.08
CA GLY A 179 47.33 16.16 8.04
C GLY A 179 48.56 17.05 7.79
N GLU A 180 49.72 16.46 7.48
CA GLU A 180 50.95 17.17 7.20
C GLU A 180 51.40 17.04 5.74
N ILE A 181 51.84 18.16 5.18
CA ILE A 181 52.47 18.23 3.87
C ILE A 181 53.99 18.24 4.08
N ILE A 182 54.64 17.16 3.67
CA ILE A 182 56.07 16.93 3.84
C ILE A 182 56.81 17.27 2.55
N LYS A 183 57.91 18.01 2.69
CA LYS A 183 58.77 18.38 1.55
C LYS A 183 59.40 17.14 0.93
N ASN A 184 59.46 17.12 -0.40
CA ASN A 184 59.94 16.02 -1.22
C ASN A 184 59.24 14.68 -0.94
N CYS A 185 58.06 14.66 -0.34
CA CYS A 185 57.28 13.43 -0.19
C CYS A 185 56.40 13.23 -1.43
N LEU A 186 56.47 12.04 -2.05
CA LEU A 186 55.59 11.68 -3.15
C LEU A 186 54.31 11.08 -2.60
N TYR A 187 53.20 11.79 -2.82
CA TYR A 187 51.87 11.35 -2.43
C TYR A 187 51.13 10.77 -3.64
N LYS A 188 50.36 9.71 -3.40
CA LYS A 188 49.46 9.10 -4.37
C LYS A 188 48.01 9.28 -3.91
N LYS A 189 47.15 9.65 -4.85
CA LYS A 189 45.72 9.89 -4.64
C LYS A 189 45.00 8.59 -4.30
N MET A 190 44.21 8.58 -3.22
CA MET A 190 43.27 7.52 -2.86
C MET A 190 41.89 8.13 -2.61
N GLU A 191 40.85 7.60 -3.25
CA GLU A 191 39.47 8.05 -3.04
C GLU A 191 38.80 7.20 -1.96
N ILE A 192 38.24 7.85 -0.95
CA ILE A 192 37.60 7.22 0.21
C ILE A 192 36.30 7.98 0.47
N THR A 193 35.16 7.35 0.21
CA THR A 193 33.82 7.96 0.30
C THR A 193 33.74 9.32 -0.41
N ASP A 194 33.61 10.41 0.35
CA ASP A 194 33.54 11.80 -0.11
C ASP A 194 34.83 12.56 0.18
N THR A 195 35.96 11.85 0.28
CA THR A 195 37.28 12.43 0.50
C THR A 195 38.33 11.87 -0.46
N ILE A 196 39.18 12.75 -0.97
CA ILE A 196 40.43 12.42 -1.63
C ILE A 196 41.53 12.51 -0.59
N MET A 197 42.18 11.38 -0.33
CA MET A 197 43.31 11.28 0.58
C MET A 197 44.61 11.11 -0.19
N PHE A 198 45.54 12.03 -0.01
CA PHE A 198 46.89 11.93 -0.54
C PHE A 198 47.77 11.18 0.45
N ILE A 199 48.16 9.96 0.09
CA ILE A 199 48.88 9.04 0.96
C ILE A 199 50.33 8.94 0.47
N PRO A 200 51.34 9.04 1.37
CA PRO A 200 52.73 8.78 1.02
C PRO A 200 52.85 7.44 0.30
N ILE A 201 53.58 7.42 -0.80
CA ILE A 201 53.67 6.24 -1.67
C ILE A 201 54.19 4.99 -0.93
N GLU A 202 54.97 5.19 0.13
CA GLU A 202 55.48 4.16 1.05
C GLU A 202 54.39 3.45 1.85
N LEU A 203 53.32 4.17 2.22
CA LEU A 203 52.20 3.66 3.00
C LEU A 203 50.99 3.30 2.13
N TYR A 204 51.02 3.64 0.85
CA TYR A 204 49.85 3.54 -0.03
C TYR A 204 49.28 2.12 -0.11
N ASN A 205 50.12 1.11 -0.33
CA ASN A 205 49.66 -0.28 -0.43
C ASN A 205 49.08 -0.78 0.90
N LEU A 206 49.70 -0.43 2.03
CA LEU A 206 49.21 -0.78 3.37
C LEU A 206 47.84 -0.14 3.64
N LYS A 207 47.70 1.17 3.35
CA LYS A 207 46.43 1.88 3.47
C LYS A 207 45.36 1.34 2.54
N GLN A 208 45.71 0.98 1.30
CA GLN A 208 44.76 0.39 0.36
C GLN A 208 44.20 -0.93 0.90
N THR A 209 45.05 -1.78 1.47
CA THR A 209 44.65 -3.04 2.11
C THR A 209 43.82 -2.81 3.36
N GLU A 210 44.23 -1.87 4.22
CA GLU A 210 43.47 -1.43 5.39
C GLU A 210 42.05 -1.02 5.01
N TYR A 211 41.87 -0.14 4.02
CA TYR A 211 40.55 0.34 3.59
C TYR A 211 39.71 -0.74 2.91
N LYS A 212 40.32 -1.65 2.15
CA LYS A 212 39.63 -2.83 1.61
C LYS A 212 39.07 -3.71 2.72
N LEU A 213 39.88 -4.01 3.74
CA LEU A 213 39.45 -4.81 4.89
C LEU A 213 38.38 -4.08 5.72
N ARG A 214 38.54 -2.77 5.99
CA ARG A 214 37.51 -1.95 6.65
C ARG A 214 36.18 -2.02 5.91
N GLY A 215 36.21 -1.81 4.60
CA GLY A 215 35.03 -1.84 3.76
C GLY A 215 34.36 -3.21 3.73
N PHE A 216 35.15 -4.28 3.69
CA PHE A 216 34.65 -5.65 3.86
C PHE A 216 33.94 -5.83 5.20
N CYS A 217 34.58 -5.43 6.31
CA CYS A 217 34.02 -5.51 7.65
C CYS A 217 32.68 -4.77 7.77
N GLN A 218 32.57 -3.55 7.23
CA GLN A 218 31.32 -2.77 7.23
C GLN A 218 30.17 -3.49 6.49
N ILE A 219 30.47 -4.10 5.34
CA ILE A 219 29.45 -4.79 4.54
C ILE A 219 29.00 -6.06 5.27
N VAL A 220 29.92 -6.83 5.84
CA VAL A 220 29.54 -8.08 6.55
C VAL A 220 28.82 -7.81 7.87
N GLU A 221 29.15 -6.72 8.57
CA GLU A 221 28.40 -6.25 9.75
C GLU A 221 26.94 -5.95 9.39
N GLU A 222 26.69 -5.22 8.30
CA GLU A 222 25.34 -4.94 7.79
C GLU A 222 24.59 -6.19 7.31
N LEU A 223 25.32 -7.23 6.90
CA LEU A 223 24.78 -8.56 6.57
C LEU A 223 24.51 -9.45 7.82
N GLY A 224 24.78 -8.94 9.03
CA GLY A 224 24.56 -9.64 10.29
C GLY A 224 25.72 -10.53 10.73
N ALA A 225 26.97 -10.11 10.55
CA ALA A 225 28.13 -10.83 11.07
C ALA A 225 28.15 -10.79 12.61
N LYS A 226 28.38 -11.96 13.22
CA LYS A 226 28.63 -12.11 14.66
C LYS A 226 30.10 -11.94 14.99
N GLU A 227 30.93 -12.60 14.19
CA GLU A 227 32.38 -12.65 14.38
C GLU A 227 33.08 -12.64 13.02
N ILE A 228 34.18 -11.89 12.92
CA ILE A 228 35.11 -11.94 11.79
C ILE A 228 36.50 -12.25 12.35
N GLU A 229 37.05 -13.38 11.95
CA GLU A 229 38.44 -13.76 12.21
C GLU A 229 39.30 -13.37 10.99
N ILE A 230 40.39 -12.64 11.22
CA ILE A 230 41.32 -12.19 10.20
C ILE A 230 42.70 -12.79 10.51
N ILE A 231 43.18 -13.66 9.61
CA ILE A 231 44.44 -14.39 9.74
C ILE A 231 45.41 -13.90 8.67
N PHE A 232 46.53 -13.31 9.09
CA PHE A 232 47.63 -12.94 8.22
C PHE A 232 48.64 -14.10 8.15
N LYS A 233 48.78 -14.73 6.99
CA LYS A 233 49.73 -15.81 6.71
C LYS A 233 50.81 -15.36 5.74
N ASN A 234 52.06 -15.73 6.02
CA ASN A 234 53.18 -15.47 5.13
C ASN A 234 53.41 -16.65 4.16
N TYR A 235 53.65 -16.38 2.88
CA TYR A 235 53.82 -17.40 1.85
C TYR A 235 55.16 -18.14 1.95
N ASP A 236 56.22 -17.47 2.43
CA ASP A 236 57.58 -18.03 2.45
C ASP A 236 58.01 -18.51 3.85
N SER A 237 57.74 -19.78 4.12
CA SER A 237 58.22 -20.49 5.32
C SER A 237 59.75 -20.65 5.39
N LYS A 238 60.49 -20.26 4.35
CA LYS A 238 61.95 -20.44 4.23
C LYS A 238 62.80 -19.22 4.64
N ILE A 239 62.20 -18.08 4.99
CA ILE A 239 62.96 -16.85 5.31
C ILE A 239 63.13 -16.71 6.83
N THR A 240 64.38 -16.84 7.29
CA THR A 240 64.76 -16.98 8.70
C THR A 240 65.31 -15.72 9.36
N SER A 241 65.44 -14.58 8.65
CA SER A 241 66.05 -13.39 9.28
C SER A 241 65.08 -12.71 10.28
N LYS A 242 65.58 -12.44 11.49
CA LYS A 242 64.82 -11.75 12.56
C LYS A 242 64.31 -10.36 12.13
N GLU A 243 65.10 -9.63 11.35
CA GLU A 243 64.73 -8.30 10.83
C GLU A 243 63.54 -8.35 9.87
N TYR A 244 63.45 -9.38 9.02
CA TYR A 244 62.33 -9.57 8.09
C TYR A 244 61.02 -9.87 8.83
N ARG A 245 61.09 -10.71 9.87
CA ARG A 245 59.93 -11.01 10.73
C ARG A 245 59.46 -9.78 11.51
N ALA A 246 60.38 -8.93 11.98
CA ALA A 246 60.04 -7.67 12.65
C ALA A 246 59.37 -6.66 11.70
N SER A 247 59.85 -6.53 10.45
CA SER A 247 59.24 -5.66 9.44
C SER A 247 57.80 -6.05 9.10
N ILE A 248 57.56 -7.35 8.91
CA ILE A 248 56.20 -7.87 8.62
C ILE A 248 55.29 -7.72 9.84
N GLY A 249 55.81 -7.95 11.05
CA GLY A 249 55.09 -7.71 12.29
C GLY A 249 54.60 -6.27 12.40
N ASN A 250 55.45 -5.29 12.08
CA ASN A 250 55.08 -3.87 12.10
C ASN A 250 54.02 -3.51 11.03
N GLU A 251 54.10 -4.09 9.82
CA GLU A 251 53.10 -3.89 8.76
C GLU A 251 51.73 -4.45 9.16
N ILE A 252 51.72 -5.64 9.77
CA ILE A 252 50.48 -6.27 10.27
C ILE A 252 49.91 -5.48 11.46
N GLU A 253 50.76 -5.06 12.40
CA GLU A 253 50.35 -4.23 13.53
C GLU A 253 49.81 -2.87 13.08
N PHE A 254 50.36 -2.28 12.02
CA PHE A 254 49.82 -1.06 11.41
C PHE A 254 48.41 -1.27 10.87
N ILE A 255 48.19 -2.32 10.06
CA ILE A 255 46.87 -2.62 9.50
C ILE A 255 45.88 -2.95 10.63
N ALA A 256 46.26 -3.81 11.57
CA ALA A 256 45.38 -4.31 12.60
C ALA A 256 45.09 -3.28 13.71
N GLY A 257 46.09 -2.51 14.13
CA GLY A 257 45.95 -1.44 15.11
C GLY A 257 45.01 -0.34 14.60
N ASN A 258 45.12 0.02 13.33
CA ASN A 258 44.22 1.01 12.72
C ASN A 258 42.77 0.50 12.61
N LEU A 259 42.56 -0.80 12.39
CA LEU A 259 41.24 -1.45 12.42
C LEU A 259 40.61 -1.47 13.82
N GLY A 260 41.34 -1.10 14.88
CA GLY A 260 40.86 -1.17 16.27
C GLY A 260 40.84 -2.59 16.84
N LEU A 261 41.58 -3.52 16.21
CA LEU A 261 41.61 -4.93 16.59
C LEU A 261 42.42 -5.12 17.86
N LYS A 262 41.85 -5.83 18.83
CA LYS A 262 42.62 -6.35 19.97
C LYS A 262 43.29 -7.64 19.52
N SER A 263 44.60 -7.76 19.71
CA SER A 263 45.32 -9.01 19.45
C SER A 263 44.76 -10.11 20.34
N SER A 264 44.12 -11.12 19.76
CA SER A 264 43.87 -12.37 20.47
C SER A 264 45.22 -13.07 20.60
N ASN A 265 45.80 -13.10 21.79
CA ASN A 265 47.06 -13.81 22.03
C ASN A 265 46.85 -15.33 21.86
N LYS A 266 46.91 -15.81 20.63
CA LYS A 266 47.38 -17.15 20.29
C LYS A 266 48.70 -17.00 19.55
N LYS A 267 49.78 -16.80 20.31
CA LYS A 267 51.13 -17.07 19.81
C LYS A 267 51.29 -18.59 19.74
N GLU A 268 50.59 -19.24 18.81
CA GLU A 268 51.01 -20.57 18.39
C GLU A 268 52.29 -20.42 17.57
N GLU A 269 53.24 -21.34 17.75
CA GLU A 269 54.66 -21.25 17.39
C GLU A 269 54.99 -21.10 15.88
N ASN A 270 54.05 -20.68 15.03
CA ASN A 270 54.27 -20.51 13.59
C ASN A 270 53.64 -19.22 13.04
N THR A 271 54.48 -18.20 12.78
CA THR A 271 54.40 -17.16 11.71
C THR A 271 53.07 -16.46 11.32
N ASN A 272 51.96 -16.73 11.99
CA ASN A 272 50.63 -16.24 11.63
C ASN A 272 50.10 -15.29 12.70
N TYR A 273 49.52 -14.16 12.28
CA TYR A 273 48.86 -13.21 13.18
C TYR A 273 47.35 -13.35 13.01
N CYS A 274 46.62 -13.52 14.12
CA CYS A 274 45.17 -13.69 14.12
C CYS A 274 44.49 -12.59 14.95
N TYR A 275 43.44 -12.00 14.41
CA TYR A 275 42.64 -10.96 15.05
C TYR A 275 41.15 -11.25 14.88
N ASN A 276 40.38 -11.08 15.95
CA ASN A 276 38.94 -11.31 15.94
C ASN A 276 38.17 -10.01 16.19
N LEU A 277 37.18 -9.74 15.35
CA LEU A 277 36.13 -8.73 15.55
C LEU A 277 34.87 -9.44 16.02
N THR A 278 34.38 -9.08 17.20
CA THR A 278 33.08 -9.55 17.69
C THR A 278 32.12 -8.37 17.76
N TYR A 279 30.93 -8.55 17.19
CA TYR A 279 29.88 -7.54 17.23
C TYR A 279 28.89 -7.85 18.34
N PRO A 280 28.40 -6.85 19.09
CA PRO A 280 27.33 -7.05 20.07
C PRO A 280 26.06 -7.53 19.36
N ASN A 281 25.18 -8.23 20.08
CA ASN A 281 23.99 -8.89 19.51
C ASN A 281 23.21 -7.99 18.54
N ASN A 282 23.30 -8.36 17.25
CA ASN A 282 22.55 -7.98 16.06
C ASN A 282 21.54 -6.83 16.18
N SER A 283 21.98 -5.60 15.89
CA SER A 283 21.05 -4.51 15.58
C SER A 283 20.77 -4.37 14.07
N THR A 284 21.65 -4.90 13.20
CA THR A 284 21.57 -4.70 11.75
C THR A 284 21.57 -6.03 10.99
N ILE A 285 20.55 -6.24 10.15
CA ILE A 285 20.55 -7.30 9.13
C ILE A 285 19.88 -6.76 7.87
N LEU A 286 20.62 -6.77 6.75
CA LEU A 286 20.15 -6.33 5.45
C LEU A 286 20.38 -7.44 4.42
N LEU A 287 19.35 -8.25 4.15
CA LEU A 287 19.34 -9.33 3.18
C LEU A 287 18.82 -8.89 1.80
N ASN A 288 19.05 -7.63 1.44
CA ASN A 288 18.65 -7.06 0.15
C ASN A 288 19.88 -6.54 -0.61
N GLU A 289 20.34 -7.36 -1.56
CA GLU A 289 21.51 -7.07 -2.39
C GLU A 289 21.39 -5.71 -3.13
N LYS A 290 20.20 -5.36 -3.63
CA LYS A 290 19.97 -4.08 -4.31
C LYS A 290 20.15 -2.90 -3.36
N MET A 291 19.69 -3.02 -2.11
CA MET A 291 19.87 -1.98 -1.10
C MET A 291 21.34 -1.81 -0.71
N ILE A 292 22.10 -2.90 -0.57
CA ILE A 292 23.55 -2.85 -0.32
C ILE A 292 24.25 -2.13 -1.48
N LYS A 293 23.98 -2.51 -2.73
CA LYS A 293 24.51 -1.82 -3.92
C LYS A 293 24.14 -0.34 -3.95
N ASN A 294 22.92 0.02 -3.55
CA ASN A 294 22.50 1.42 -3.45
C ASN A 294 23.24 2.17 -2.33
N LYS A 295 23.48 1.55 -1.17
CA LYS A 295 24.31 2.13 -0.10
C LYS A 295 25.75 2.37 -0.58
N ILE A 296 26.33 1.45 -1.36
CA ILE A 296 27.66 1.62 -1.98
C ILE A 296 27.66 2.79 -2.97
N LYS A 297 26.67 2.86 -3.87
CA LYS A 297 26.55 3.98 -4.83
C LYS A 297 26.37 5.34 -4.14
N LYS A 298 25.65 5.36 -3.03
CA LYS A 298 25.48 6.55 -2.17
C LYS A 298 26.66 6.79 -1.22
N LYS A 299 27.80 6.09 -1.41
CA LYS A 299 29.05 6.23 -0.63
C LYS A 299 28.88 6.06 0.89
N LYS A 300 27.85 5.33 1.33
CA LYS A 300 27.66 4.99 2.75
C LYS A 300 28.68 3.96 3.26
N PHE A 301 29.36 3.27 2.34
CA PHE A 301 30.45 2.34 2.63
C PHE A 301 31.78 2.90 2.12
N ILE A 302 32.87 2.53 2.79
CA ILE A 302 34.23 2.87 2.35
C ILE A 302 34.55 2.27 0.97
N VAL A 303 33.99 1.09 0.67
CA VAL A 303 34.15 0.45 -0.64
C VAL A 303 33.43 1.26 -1.70
N SER A 304 34.15 1.68 -2.75
CA SER A 304 33.55 2.34 -3.92
C SER A 304 32.80 1.35 -4.81
N ASP A 305 31.88 1.84 -5.64
CA ASP A 305 31.18 1.01 -6.64
C ASP A 305 32.15 0.34 -7.63
N THR A 306 33.25 1.01 -7.96
CA THR A 306 34.32 0.46 -8.82
C THR A 306 35.05 -0.72 -8.14
N ILE A 307 35.44 -0.57 -6.88
CA ILE A 307 36.11 -1.64 -6.11
C ILE A 307 35.15 -2.81 -5.89
N PHE A 308 33.88 -2.53 -5.57
CA PHE A 308 32.87 -3.58 -5.39
C PHE A 308 32.70 -4.40 -6.67
N LYS A 309 32.56 -3.75 -7.83
CA LYS A 309 32.43 -4.41 -9.13
C LYS A 309 33.67 -5.20 -9.54
N SER A 310 34.87 -4.77 -9.13
CA SER A 310 36.10 -5.50 -9.42
C SER A 310 36.43 -6.65 -8.44
N THR A 311 35.70 -6.75 -7.32
CA THR A 311 35.96 -7.76 -6.27
C THR A 311 34.89 -8.86 -6.31
N LEU A 312 35.22 -9.99 -6.93
CA LEU A 312 34.28 -11.12 -7.10
C LEU A 312 33.90 -11.76 -5.77
N GLU A 313 34.84 -11.86 -4.84
CA GLU A 313 34.65 -12.47 -3.52
C GLU A 313 33.58 -11.72 -2.71
N LEU A 314 33.64 -10.39 -2.73
CA LEU A 314 32.70 -9.53 -2.03
C LEU A 314 31.30 -9.59 -2.67
N GLN A 315 31.22 -9.65 -3.99
CA GLN A 315 29.95 -9.84 -4.70
C GLN A 315 29.34 -11.21 -4.38
N TYR A 316 30.14 -12.27 -4.44
CA TYR A 316 29.71 -13.63 -4.13
C TYR A 316 29.22 -13.75 -2.69
N LEU A 317 29.92 -13.12 -1.73
CA LEU A 317 29.52 -13.08 -0.34
C LEU A 317 28.16 -12.39 -0.13
N VAL A 318 28.00 -11.17 -0.65
CA VAL A 318 26.74 -10.42 -0.54
C VAL A 318 25.61 -11.22 -1.17
N HIS A 319 25.82 -11.76 -2.37
CA HIS A 319 24.84 -12.57 -3.07
C HIS A 319 24.47 -13.82 -2.25
N SER A 320 25.47 -14.58 -1.79
CA SER A 320 25.27 -15.83 -1.06
C SER A 320 24.55 -15.59 0.27
N ARG A 321 24.90 -14.53 1.00
CA ARG A 321 24.24 -14.21 2.27
C ARG A 321 22.82 -13.69 2.06
N CYS A 322 22.58 -12.81 1.09
CA CYS A 322 21.22 -12.32 0.81
C CYS A 322 20.30 -13.41 0.22
N ARG A 323 20.81 -14.33 -0.61
CA ARG A 323 19.99 -15.33 -1.31
C ARG A 323 19.88 -16.66 -0.59
N HIS A 324 20.94 -17.10 0.09
CA HIS A 324 21.04 -18.43 0.69
C HIS A 324 21.25 -18.40 2.21
N LEU A 325 21.33 -17.21 2.83
CA LEU A 325 21.40 -17.04 4.27
C LEU A 325 22.55 -17.84 4.93
N ILE A 326 23.70 -17.93 4.23
CA ILE A 326 24.86 -18.71 4.69
C ILE A 326 25.33 -18.31 6.09
N ASP A 327 25.69 -19.28 6.93
CA ASP A 327 26.13 -19.02 8.30
C ASP A 327 27.64 -18.77 8.41
N LYS A 328 28.43 -19.25 7.45
CA LYS A 328 29.89 -19.13 7.44
C LYS A 328 30.39 -18.78 6.05
N TYR A 329 31.38 -17.90 5.99
CA TYR A 329 32.07 -17.56 4.75
C TYR A 329 33.57 -17.41 5.01
N SER A 330 34.40 -17.91 4.11
CA SER A 330 35.85 -17.74 4.16
C SER A 330 36.35 -17.23 2.82
N THR A 331 37.24 -16.24 2.84
CA THR A 331 37.91 -15.75 1.64
C THR A 331 39.35 -15.37 1.94
N THR A 332 40.19 -15.32 0.90
CA THR A 332 41.61 -14.96 1.02
C THR A 332 41.90 -13.76 0.12
N PHE A 333 42.37 -12.67 0.71
CA PHE A 333 42.92 -11.53 0.00
C PHE A 333 44.44 -11.72 -0.12
N SER A 334 45.00 -11.47 -1.30
CA SER A 334 46.44 -11.40 -1.48
C SER A 334 46.91 -9.95 -1.40
N PHE A 335 47.96 -9.72 -0.60
CA PHE A 335 48.72 -8.50 -0.57
C PHE A 335 50.02 -8.70 -1.36
N ASP A 336 50.17 -8.01 -2.48
CA ASP A 336 51.45 -7.92 -3.21
C ASP A 336 52.01 -6.51 -3.05
N ASN A 337 53.23 -6.41 -2.52
CA ASN A 337 53.91 -5.14 -2.35
C ASN A 337 54.73 -4.70 -3.59
N ASN A 338 54.65 -5.43 -4.71
CA ASN A 338 55.36 -5.07 -5.94
C ASN A 338 54.59 -4.10 -6.83
N ASN A 339 54.64 -2.82 -6.50
CA ASN A 339 54.20 -1.77 -7.42
C ASN A 339 55.38 -1.29 -8.29
N ILE A 340 55.60 -1.96 -9.43
CA ILE A 340 56.70 -1.68 -10.38
C ILE A 340 56.65 -0.23 -10.91
N ILE A 341 55.43 0.28 -11.13
CA ILE A 341 55.21 1.64 -11.67
C ILE A 341 55.64 2.69 -10.64
N ASP A 342 55.29 2.51 -9.37
CA ASP A 342 55.63 3.43 -8.29
C ASP A 342 57.15 3.46 -8.03
N LYS A 343 57.83 2.30 -8.14
CA LYS A 343 59.31 2.20 -8.08
C LYS A 343 59.99 2.98 -9.21
N ASN A 344 59.44 2.94 -10.44
CA ASN A 344 60.00 3.66 -11.58
C ASN A 344 59.89 5.18 -11.43
N ILE A 345 58.76 5.70 -10.93
CA ILE A 345 58.58 7.13 -10.67
C ILE A 345 59.55 7.59 -9.57
N TYR A 346 59.65 6.81 -8.48
CA TYR A 346 60.59 7.08 -7.38
C TYR A 346 62.05 7.15 -7.87
N LEU A 347 62.51 6.14 -8.64
CA LEU A 347 63.87 6.10 -9.18
C LEU A 347 64.15 7.30 -10.10
N LYS A 348 63.19 7.69 -10.95
CA LYS A 348 63.31 8.87 -11.82
C LYS A 348 63.38 10.19 -11.04
N LEU A 349 62.65 10.32 -9.94
CA LEU A 349 62.74 11.53 -9.08
C LEU A 349 64.12 11.62 -8.42
N LYS A 350 64.68 10.47 -7.99
CA LYS A 350 66.03 10.39 -7.43
C LYS A 350 67.12 10.77 -8.45
N THR A 351 67.02 10.32 -9.70
CA THR A 351 68.00 10.72 -10.75
C THR A 351 67.98 12.23 -11.05
N HIS A 352 66.88 12.89 -10.73
CA HIS A 352 66.72 14.35 -10.87
C HIS A 352 67.11 15.13 -9.60
N GLY A 353 67.73 14.52 -8.58
CA GLY A 353 68.17 15.24 -7.38
C GLY A 353 67.00 15.71 -6.48
N ILE A 354 65.85 15.05 -6.60
CA ILE A 354 64.76 15.11 -5.62
C ILE A 354 64.91 13.89 -4.73
N GLU A 355 65.62 14.07 -3.62
CA GLU A 355 65.68 13.05 -2.58
C GLU A 355 64.33 13.00 -1.87
N ILE A 356 63.58 11.93 -2.14
CA ILE A 356 62.33 11.65 -1.46
C ILE A 356 62.67 11.17 -0.06
N GLY A 357 62.10 11.83 0.95
CA GLY A 357 62.51 11.74 2.36
C GLY A 357 62.18 10.43 3.09
N GLY A 358 62.09 9.29 2.38
CA GLY A 358 61.82 8.02 3.01
C GLY A 358 62.71 6.88 2.49
N ASN A 359 62.90 5.89 3.36
CA ASN A 359 63.80 4.76 3.13
C ASN A 359 63.15 3.74 2.21
N PHE A 360 62.94 4.08 0.93
CA PHE A 360 62.72 3.07 -0.09
C PHE A 360 64.02 2.25 -0.21
N LYS A 361 64.17 1.22 0.62
CA LYS A 361 65.29 0.27 0.53
C LYS A 361 65.22 -0.37 -0.85
N THR A 362 66.12 0.06 -1.74
CA THR A 362 66.31 -0.48 -3.10
C THR A 362 66.98 -1.86 -3.09
N SER A 363 67.19 -2.48 -1.92
CA SER A 363 67.60 -3.88 -1.85
C SER A 363 66.52 -4.75 -2.49
N ASN A 364 66.91 -5.76 -3.27
CA ASN A 364 66.03 -6.77 -3.87
C ASN A 364 64.96 -7.24 -2.87
N ASN A 365 63.80 -6.58 -2.87
CA ASN A 365 62.70 -6.98 -2.01
C ASN A 365 62.20 -8.30 -2.57
N VAL A 366 62.42 -9.35 -1.78
CA VAL A 366 61.70 -10.62 -1.90
C VAL A 366 60.21 -10.29 -2.08
N LYS A 367 59.52 -11.04 -2.95
CA LYS A 367 58.07 -10.92 -3.13
C LYS A 367 57.39 -11.17 -1.79
N ASN A 368 57.02 -10.11 -1.07
CA ASN A 368 56.26 -10.22 0.16
C ASN A 368 54.80 -10.50 -0.22
N ASN A 369 54.44 -11.77 -0.32
CA ASN A 369 53.05 -12.19 -0.48
C ASN A 369 52.48 -12.51 0.89
N ILE A 370 51.74 -11.56 1.47
CA ILE A 370 50.94 -11.82 2.68
C ILE A 370 49.55 -12.25 2.22
N ASN A 371 49.11 -13.43 2.64
CA ASN A 371 47.74 -13.89 2.45
C ASN A 371 46.93 -13.51 3.67
N ILE A 372 45.86 -12.74 3.47
CA ILE A 372 44.94 -12.31 4.51
C ILE A 372 43.68 -13.16 4.36
N ILE A 373 43.50 -14.13 5.24
CA ILE A 373 42.32 -14.98 5.26
C ILE A 373 41.30 -14.35 6.19
N THR A 374 40.08 -14.14 5.71
CA THR A 374 38.96 -13.66 6.53
C THR A 374 37.90 -14.74 6.66
N ASN A 375 37.62 -15.17 7.88
CA ASN A 375 36.54 -16.10 8.21
C ASN A 375 35.42 -15.32 8.90
N VAL A 376 34.23 -15.31 8.31
CA VAL A 376 33.05 -14.64 8.84
C VAL A 376 32.09 -15.69 9.36
N SER A 377 31.64 -15.51 10.60
CA SER A 377 30.51 -16.23 11.17
C SER A 377 29.32 -15.28 11.26
N PHE A 378 28.26 -15.60 10.53
CA PHE A 378 27.01 -14.86 10.56
C PHE A 378 26.07 -15.41 11.63
N VAL A 379 25.08 -14.60 11.97
CA VAL A 379 23.97 -15.07 12.80
C VAL A 379 23.05 -15.98 12.02
N ASN A 380 22.67 -17.08 12.68
CA ASN A 380 21.77 -18.05 12.10
C ASN A 380 20.33 -17.51 12.10
N LEU A 381 19.46 -18.20 11.37
CA LEU A 381 18.06 -17.82 11.22
C LEU A 381 17.31 -17.69 12.56
N GLU A 382 17.58 -18.59 13.50
CA GLU A 382 16.97 -18.59 14.83
C GLU A 382 17.29 -17.31 15.61
N GLN A 383 18.54 -16.85 15.57
CA GLN A 383 19.01 -15.65 16.26
C GLN A 383 18.51 -14.35 15.62
N CYS A 384 18.25 -14.35 14.32
CA CYS A 384 17.81 -13.15 13.59
C CYS A 384 16.33 -13.15 13.20
N LYS A 385 15.53 -14.12 13.67
CA LYS A 385 14.13 -14.29 13.27
C LYS A 385 13.28 -13.04 13.45
N ASN A 386 13.50 -12.25 14.51
CA ASN A 386 12.73 -11.03 14.79
C ASN A 386 13.17 -9.82 13.95
N LEU A 387 14.35 -9.89 13.35
CA LEU A 387 14.93 -8.80 12.57
C LEU A 387 14.54 -8.89 11.10
N ILE A 388 14.33 -10.09 10.55
CA ILE A 388 13.95 -10.30 9.15
C ILE A 388 12.49 -9.88 8.92
N ASN A 389 12.27 -8.94 8.00
CA ASN A 389 10.96 -8.40 7.62
C ASN A 389 10.99 -7.85 6.18
N GLY A 390 9.85 -7.33 5.69
CA GLY A 390 9.73 -6.81 4.33
C GLY A 390 10.66 -5.63 3.97
N MET A 391 11.25 -4.94 4.95
CA MET A 391 12.13 -3.79 4.73
C MET A 391 13.58 -4.19 4.43
N ASN A 392 14.01 -5.38 4.88
CA ASN A 392 15.41 -5.78 4.80
C ASN A 392 15.68 -7.00 3.95
N VAL A 393 14.65 -7.66 3.40
CA VAL A 393 14.80 -8.74 2.42
C VAL A 393 14.65 -8.25 0.99
N SER A 394 15.02 -9.08 0.02
CA SER A 394 14.68 -8.82 -1.39
C SER A 394 13.17 -8.93 -1.61
N LEU A 395 12.60 -8.02 -2.42
CA LEU A 395 11.16 -8.02 -2.75
C LEU A 395 10.84 -8.99 -3.89
N ASP A 396 11.26 -10.25 -3.73
CA ASP A 396 11.05 -11.36 -4.67
C ASP A 396 10.84 -12.68 -3.90
N GLU A 397 10.71 -13.79 -4.63
CA GLU A 397 10.48 -15.13 -4.08
C GLU A 397 11.46 -15.48 -2.96
N VAL A 398 12.75 -15.18 -3.14
CA VAL A 398 13.77 -15.55 -2.16
C VAL A 398 13.58 -14.79 -0.85
N GLY A 399 13.33 -13.48 -0.91
CA GLY A 399 13.11 -12.71 0.30
C GLY A 399 11.76 -13.00 0.98
N PHE A 400 10.73 -13.33 0.21
CA PHE A 400 9.48 -13.84 0.76
C PHE A 400 9.70 -15.17 1.50
N ASN A 401 10.46 -16.09 0.91
CA ASN A 401 10.79 -17.37 1.55
C ASN A 401 11.58 -17.16 2.85
N HIS A 402 12.53 -16.21 2.90
CA HIS A 402 13.21 -15.86 4.16
C HIS A 402 12.24 -15.42 5.25
N ILE A 403 11.23 -14.61 4.91
CA ILE A 403 10.18 -14.21 5.86
C ILE A 403 9.41 -15.44 6.35
N ILE A 404 8.92 -16.29 5.44
CA ILE A 404 8.18 -17.50 5.80
C ILE A 404 9.01 -18.43 6.68
N GLU A 405 10.28 -18.63 6.35
CA GLU A 405 11.19 -19.46 7.14
C GLU A 405 11.34 -18.93 8.57
N THR A 406 11.39 -17.60 8.78
CA THR A 406 11.39 -17.06 10.16
C THR A 406 10.12 -17.37 10.93
N ILE A 407 8.99 -17.55 10.25
CA ILE A 407 7.69 -17.81 10.88
C ILE A 407 7.52 -19.29 11.21
N LYS A 408 8.19 -20.21 10.50
CA LYS A 408 8.20 -21.65 10.82
C LYS A 408 8.73 -21.96 12.22
N TYR A 409 9.58 -21.10 12.79
CA TYR A 409 10.10 -21.25 14.15
C TYR A 409 9.14 -20.76 15.25
N ASP A 410 8.01 -20.17 14.87
CA ASP A 410 7.04 -19.61 15.81
C ASP A 410 5.62 -19.71 15.23
N VAL A 411 5.22 -20.95 14.90
CA VAL A 411 3.95 -21.25 14.23
C VAL A 411 2.76 -20.76 15.05
N ASP A 412 2.84 -20.90 16.38
CA ASP A 412 1.78 -20.49 17.31
C ASP A 412 1.57 -18.96 17.28
N ASN A 413 2.62 -18.18 17.00
CA ASN A 413 2.55 -16.72 16.87
C ASN A 413 2.40 -16.24 15.42
N PHE A 414 2.08 -17.10 14.44
CA PHE A 414 1.85 -16.68 13.05
C PHE A 414 0.85 -15.51 12.96
N LYS A 415 -0.30 -15.65 13.64
CA LYS A 415 -1.37 -14.63 13.62
C LYS A 415 -1.00 -13.35 14.38
N ILE A 416 -0.01 -13.40 15.26
CA ILE A 416 0.37 -12.28 16.15
C ILE A 416 1.55 -11.49 15.57
N VAL A 417 2.55 -12.18 15.00
CA VAL A 417 3.80 -11.56 14.52
C VAL A 417 4.05 -11.87 13.05
N GLY A 418 3.83 -13.12 12.62
CA GLY A 418 4.13 -13.57 11.26
C GLY A 418 3.36 -12.82 10.19
N ILE A 419 2.05 -12.63 10.40
CA ILE A 419 1.17 -11.98 9.44
C ILE A 419 1.54 -10.50 9.20
N TYR A 420 2.04 -9.81 10.22
CA TYR A 420 2.50 -8.43 10.10
C TYR A 420 3.76 -8.30 9.26
N LYS A 421 4.65 -9.31 9.30
CA LYS A 421 5.81 -9.36 8.39
C LYS A 421 5.37 -9.51 6.93
N ILE A 422 4.37 -10.35 6.67
CA ILE A 422 3.78 -10.53 5.34
C ILE A 422 3.12 -9.23 4.87
N MET A 423 2.35 -8.58 5.74
CA MET A 423 1.71 -7.29 5.45
C MET A 423 2.74 -6.21 5.08
N ASN A 424 3.86 -6.12 5.82
CA ASN A 424 4.96 -5.21 5.48
C ASN A 424 5.59 -5.53 4.13
N PHE A 425 5.79 -6.82 3.82
CA PHE A 425 6.31 -7.25 2.53
C PHE A 425 5.37 -6.89 1.37
N ILE A 426 4.05 -7.11 1.52
CA ILE A 426 3.02 -6.72 0.53
C ILE A 426 3.10 -5.22 0.25
N ASN A 427 3.10 -4.39 1.30
CA ASN A 427 3.18 -2.94 1.16
C ASN A 427 4.46 -2.52 0.41
N MET A 428 5.60 -3.11 0.78
CA MET A 428 6.87 -2.80 0.13
C MET A 428 6.92 -3.23 -1.32
N TYR A 429 6.42 -4.42 -1.64
CA TYR A 429 6.33 -4.92 -3.00
C TYR A 429 5.46 -4.00 -3.88
N ILE A 430 4.28 -3.60 -3.40
CA ILE A 430 3.37 -2.71 -4.14
C ILE A 430 4.06 -1.36 -4.42
N HIS A 431 4.70 -0.75 -3.42
CA HIS A 431 5.31 0.58 -3.58
C HIS A 431 6.63 0.60 -4.36
N HIS A 432 7.46 -0.44 -4.26
CA HIS A 432 8.81 -0.45 -4.85
C HIS A 432 8.99 -1.36 -6.07
N VAL A 433 8.13 -2.37 -6.25
CA VAL A 433 8.21 -3.27 -7.42
C VAL A 433 7.07 -2.96 -8.38
N LEU A 434 5.82 -3.08 -7.91
CA LEU A 434 4.64 -2.94 -8.77
C LEU A 434 4.54 -1.55 -9.41
N LYS A 435 4.78 -0.49 -8.63
CA LYS A 435 4.78 0.90 -9.09
C LYS A 435 5.66 1.15 -10.32
N TYR A 436 6.83 0.52 -10.37
CA TYR A 436 7.81 0.74 -11.45
C TYR A 436 7.67 -0.25 -12.60
N HIS A 437 7.29 -1.50 -12.32
CA HIS A 437 7.17 -2.53 -13.35
C HIS A 437 5.81 -2.51 -14.08
N ASN A 438 4.72 -2.12 -13.41
CA ASN A 438 3.38 -2.07 -14.00
C ASN A 438 2.53 -0.92 -13.42
N PRO A 439 2.73 0.32 -13.90
CA PRO A 439 2.11 1.52 -13.31
C PRO A 439 0.56 1.50 -13.35
N LYS A 440 -0.03 1.02 -14.45
CA LYS A 440 -1.49 0.91 -14.58
C LYS A 440 -2.08 -0.03 -13.53
N HIS A 441 -1.44 -1.19 -13.35
CA HIS A 441 -1.88 -2.17 -12.36
C HIS A 441 -1.66 -1.69 -10.92
N TYR A 442 -0.61 -0.90 -10.70
CA TYR A 442 -0.36 -0.23 -9.44
C TYR A 442 -1.48 0.74 -9.06
N ASP A 443 -1.97 1.58 -9.98
CA ASP A 443 -3.03 2.55 -9.65
C ASP A 443 -4.32 1.88 -9.16
N GLU A 444 -4.69 0.74 -9.78
CA GLU A 444 -5.85 -0.05 -9.38
C GLU A 444 -5.67 -0.69 -7.99
N ILE A 445 -4.55 -1.38 -7.80
CA ILE A 445 -4.22 -2.02 -6.51
C ILE A 445 -4.08 -0.96 -5.42
N HIS A 446 -3.52 0.21 -5.73
CA HIS A 446 -3.35 1.29 -4.77
C HIS A 446 -4.69 1.87 -4.31
N LYS A 447 -5.68 2.01 -5.21
CA LYS A 447 -7.06 2.39 -4.84
C LYS A 447 -7.68 1.37 -3.87
N ILE A 448 -7.51 0.09 -4.15
CA ILE A 448 -8.00 -1.00 -3.28
C ILE A 448 -7.31 -0.94 -1.92
N MET A 449 -5.98 -0.80 -1.87
CA MET A 449 -5.24 -0.67 -0.62
C MET A 449 -5.67 0.54 0.21
N ASN A 450 -6.01 1.66 -0.43
CA ASN A 450 -6.55 2.83 0.26
C ASN A 450 -7.95 2.58 0.81
N ARG A 451 -8.80 1.83 0.10
CA ARG A 451 -10.12 1.43 0.59
C ARG A 451 -10.02 0.45 1.77
N ILE A 452 -9.14 -0.55 1.69
CA ILE A 452 -8.81 -1.47 2.78
C ILE A 452 -8.43 -0.70 4.04
N LYS A 453 -7.51 0.27 3.93
CA LYS A 453 -7.09 1.11 5.06
C LYS A 453 -8.21 1.98 5.64
N LYS A 454 -9.21 2.35 4.82
CA LYS A 454 -10.36 3.15 5.26
C LYS A 454 -11.43 2.31 5.96
N GLU A 455 -11.62 1.07 5.52
CA GLU A 455 -12.73 0.21 5.98
C GLU A 455 -12.34 -0.85 7.01
N LEU A 456 -11.06 -1.20 7.10
CA LEU A 456 -10.58 -2.24 8.01
C LEU A 456 -9.62 -1.65 9.04
N THR A 457 -9.73 -2.13 10.28
CA THR A 457 -8.62 -1.96 11.24
C THR A 457 -7.44 -2.84 10.83
N ILE A 458 -6.27 -2.55 11.39
CA ILE A 458 -5.06 -3.34 11.15
C ILE A 458 -5.29 -4.80 11.60
N GLU A 459 -5.96 -5.01 12.72
CA GLU A 459 -6.26 -6.35 13.25
C GLU A 459 -7.25 -7.10 12.36
N GLU A 460 -8.29 -6.43 11.87
CA GLU A 460 -9.24 -7.04 10.91
C GLU A 460 -8.54 -7.44 9.62
N TYR A 461 -7.66 -6.59 9.09
CA TYR A 461 -6.91 -6.89 7.87
C TYR A 461 -5.93 -8.05 8.08
N ALA A 462 -5.25 -8.10 9.23
CA ALA A 462 -4.39 -9.22 9.60
C ALA A 462 -5.17 -10.54 9.68
N LEU A 463 -6.37 -10.54 10.27
CA LEU A 463 -7.24 -11.72 10.32
C LEU A 463 -7.67 -12.18 8.93
N LEU A 464 -8.02 -11.26 8.03
CA LEU A 464 -8.35 -11.60 6.64
C LEU A 464 -7.15 -12.15 5.87
N LEU A 465 -5.96 -11.57 6.06
CA LEU A 465 -4.74 -12.08 5.42
C LEU A 465 -4.44 -13.53 5.83
N CYS A 466 -4.86 -13.98 7.02
CA CYS A 466 -4.71 -15.37 7.43
C CYS A 466 -5.55 -16.36 6.60
N ASN A 467 -6.54 -15.91 5.82
CA ASN A 467 -7.25 -16.75 4.85
C ASN A 467 -6.38 -17.05 3.61
N TYR A 468 -5.39 -16.20 3.34
CA TYR A 468 -4.54 -16.28 2.15
C TYR A 468 -3.12 -16.76 2.47
N PHE A 469 -2.68 -16.58 3.72
CA PHE A 469 -1.35 -16.91 4.17
C PHE A 469 -1.36 -17.70 5.47
N ASN A 470 -0.39 -18.58 5.62
CA ASN A 470 -0.12 -19.43 6.77
C ASN A 470 1.40 -19.70 6.88
N SER A 471 1.83 -20.46 7.88
CA SER A 471 3.25 -20.79 8.09
C SER A 471 3.88 -21.66 6.99
N SER A 472 3.06 -22.29 6.13
CA SER A 472 3.49 -23.10 4.98
C SER A 472 3.38 -22.36 3.64
N SER A 473 3.08 -21.05 3.66
CA SER A 473 2.89 -20.28 2.44
C SER A 473 4.15 -20.21 1.59
N GLN A 474 3.93 -20.05 0.29
CA GLN A 474 4.96 -20.01 -0.75
C GLN A 474 4.72 -18.79 -1.65
N TRP A 475 5.70 -18.46 -2.49
CA TRP A 475 5.60 -17.33 -3.42
C TRP A 475 4.32 -17.33 -4.28
N ILE A 476 3.84 -18.50 -4.69
CA ILE A 476 2.58 -18.62 -5.45
C ILE A 476 1.37 -18.06 -4.69
N HIS A 477 1.33 -18.20 -3.36
CA HIS A 477 0.25 -17.63 -2.54
C HIS A 477 0.33 -16.10 -2.54
N PHE A 478 1.55 -15.56 -2.51
CA PHE A 478 1.79 -14.13 -2.63
C PHE A 478 1.36 -13.60 -4.00
N THR A 479 1.76 -14.25 -5.10
CA THR A 479 1.35 -13.83 -6.44
C THR A 479 -0.16 -13.92 -6.63
N ASN A 480 -0.81 -14.98 -6.13
CA ASN A 480 -2.26 -15.12 -6.16
C ASN A 480 -2.96 -14.01 -5.38
N PHE A 481 -2.39 -13.57 -4.26
CA PHE A 481 -2.92 -12.44 -3.48
C PHE A 481 -2.76 -11.11 -4.23
N ILE A 482 -1.63 -10.87 -4.89
CA ILE A 482 -1.45 -9.70 -5.76
C ILE A 482 -2.43 -9.73 -6.94
N ASP A 483 -2.64 -10.90 -7.54
CA ASP A 483 -3.62 -11.09 -8.62
C ASP A 483 -5.07 -10.89 -8.16
N LEU A 484 -5.39 -11.24 -6.91
CA LEU A 484 -6.69 -10.95 -6.27
C LEU A 484 -6.89 -9.43 -6.15
N LEU A 485 -5.91 -8.71 -5.58
CA LEU A 485 -5.95 -7.24 -5.54
C LEU A 485 -6.01 -6.64 -6.95
N GLY A 486 -5.40 -7.31 -7.92
CA GLY A 486 -5.42 -6.97 -9.34
C GLY A 486 -6.70 -7.38 -10.09
N LYS A 487 -7.72 -7.90 -9.41
CA LYS A 487 -9.00 -8.40 -9.97
C LYS A 487 -8.85 -9.50 -11.03
N LYS A 488 -7.72 -10.21 -11.07
CA LYS A 488 -7.54 -11.36 -11.96
C LYS A 488 -8.16 -12.62 -11.36
N THR A 489 -8.25 -12.67 -10.03
CA THR A 489 -8.91 -13.73 -9.28
C THR A 489 -9.98 -13.13 -8.37
N HIS A 490 -10.85 -13.98 -7.84
CA HIS A 490 -11.99 -13.59 -7.02
C HIS A 490 -11.91 -14.25 -5.65
N SER A 491 -12.38 -13.55 -4.63
CA SER A 491 -12.61 -14.08 -3.29
C SER A 491 -14.01 -13.69 -2.84
N TYR A 492 -14.60 -14.51 -1.97
CA TYR A 492 -15.97 -14.36 -1.50
C TYR A 492 -16.03 -14.07 0.02
N ASP A 493 -15.00 -13.39 0.52
CA ASP A 493 -14.89 -12.89 1.89
C ASP A 493 -14.97 -11.34 1.94
N LYS A 494 -14.80 -10.75 3.14
CA LYS A 494 -14.83 -9.30 3.34
C LYS A 494 -13.83 -8.57 2.43
N LEU A 495 -12.66 -9.15 2.16
CA LEU A 495 -11.65 -8.55 1.27
C LEU A 495 -12.12 -8.58 -0.19
N GLY A 496 -12.62 -9.72 -0.66
CA GLY A 496 -13.20 -9.86 -1.99
C GLY A 496 -14.34 -8.87 -2.24
N TYR A 497 -15.21 -8.68 -1.26
CA TYR A 497 -16.28 -7.68 -1.30
C TYR A 497 -15.74 -6.25 -1.43
N ILE A 498 -14.72 -5.87 -0.64
CA ILE A 498 -14.07 -4.55 -0.75
C ILE A 498 -13.49 -4.33 -2.16
N ILE A 499 -12.89 -5.36 -2.76
CA ILE A 499 -12.31 -5.30 -4.10
C ILE A 499 -13.39 -5.02 -5.16
N ILE A 500 -14.53 -5.72 -5.08
CA ILE A 500 -15.68 -5.50 -5.97
C ILE A 500 -16.21 -4.08 -5.81
N MET A 501 -16.44 -3.63 -4.56
CA MET A 501 -16.99 -2.29 -4.31
C MET A 501 -16.04 -1.15 -4.68
N THR A 502 -14.72 -1.38 -4.64
CA THR A 502 -13.72 -0.37 -5.07
C THR A 502 -13.67 -0.21 -6.60
N SER A 503 -14.20 -1.17 -7.35
CA SER A 503 -14.15 -1.18 -8.82
C SER A 503 -15.14 -0.25 -9.50
N HIS A 504 -16.18 0.20 -8.79
CA HIS A 504 -17.30 0.92 -9.38
C HIS A 504 -17.17 2.43 -9.15
N ASN A 505 -16.72 3.14 -10.18
CA ASN A 505 -17.07 4.54 -10.33
C ASN A 505 -18.50 4.59 -10.89
N ILE A 506 -19.42 5.14 -10.09
CA ILE A 506 -20.72 5.71 -10.49
C ILE A 506 -21.89 4.72 -10.70
N ASN A 507 -21.69 3.49 -11.16
CA ASN A 507 -22.79 2.50 -11.23
C ASN A 507 -22.39 1.15 -10.61
N ILE A 508 -23.02 0.79 -9.50
CA ILE A 508 -22.89 -0.52 -8.86
C ILE A 508 -23.39 -1.59 -9.84
N ASN A 509 -22.53 -2.52 -10.24
CA ASN A 509 -22.96 -3.66 -11.05
C ASN A 509 -23.66 -4.68 -10.15
N ILE A 510 -24.99 -4.57 -10.07
CA ILE A 510 -25.85 -5.43 -9.26
C ILE A 510 -25.58 -6.93 -9.55
N ASN A 511 -25.22 -7.27 -10.79
CA ASN A 511 -24.89 -8.66 -11.16
C ASN A 511 -23.65 -9.19 -10.41
N ASP A 512 -22.66 -8.36 -10.15
CA ASP A 512 -21.45 -8.78 -9.42
C ASP A 512 -21.77 -8.99 -7.94
N ILE A 513 -22.65 -8.15 -7.36
CA ILE A 513 -23.18 -8.36 -6.01
C ILE A 513 -24.00 -9.64 -5.95
N ILE A 514 -24.92 -9.88 -6.90
CA ILE A 514 -25.75 -11.09 -6.93
C ILE A 514 -24.86 -12.34 -7.01
N LYS A 515 -23.85 -12.35 -7.90
CA LYS A 515 -22.89 -13.47 -8.00
C LYS A 515 -22.11 -13.66 -6.70
N PHE A 516 -21.69 -12.57 -6.06
CA PHE A 516 -21.00 -12.64 -4.78
C PHE A 516 -21.90 -13.27 -3.71
N VAL A 517 -23.15 -12.80 -3.58
CA VAL A 517 -24.16 -13.33 -2.65
C VAL A 517 -24.44 -14.80 -2.93
N GLN A 518 -24.61 -15.19 -4.20
CA GLN A 518 -24.83 -16.57 -4.59
C GLN A 518 -23.70 -17.48 -4.08
N GLN A 519 -22.45 -17.10 -4.36
CA GLN A 519 -21.31 -17.92 -3.98
C GLN A 519 -21.12 -17.96 -2.45
N THR A 520 -21.37 -16.86 -1.76
CA THR A 520 -21.41 -16.85 -0.29
C THR A 520 -22.49 -17.80 0.23
N SER A 521 -23.68 -17.82 -0.37
CA SER A 521 -24.76 -18.75 0.00
C SER A 521 -24.40 -20.22 -0.28
N ILE A 522 -23.69 -20.52 -1.37
CA ILE A 522 -23.14 -21.86 -1.65
C ILE A 522 -22.20 -22.30 -0.53
N ASN A 523 -21.27 -21.43 -0.10
CA ASN A 523 -20.33 -21.73 0.98
C ASN A 523 -21.02 -22.01 2.32
N TYR A 524 -22.22 -21.48 2.53
CA TYR A 524 -23.05 -21.73 3.71
C TYR A 524 -24.09 -22.85 3.52
N ASN A 525 -24.12 -23.54 2.37
CA ASN A 525 -25.12 -24.56 2.01
C ASN A 525 -26.58 -24.04 2.02
N MET A 526 -26.82 -22.85 1.47
CA MET A 526 -28.15 -22.21 1.43
C MET A 526 -28.48 -21.63 0.04
N GLU A 527 -27.96 -22.26 -1.00
CA GLU A 527 -28.16 -21.81 -2.38
C GLU A 527 -29.65 -21.87 -2.79
N ASP A 528 -30.39 -22.88 -2.32
CA ASP A 528 -31.83 -23.03 -2.53
C ASP A 528 -32.62 -21.82 -2.00
N LYS A 529 -32.29 -21.37 -0.79
CA LYS A 529 -32.88 -20.20 -0.14
C LYS A 529 -32.56 -18.92 -0.90
N PHE A 530 -31.33 -18.79 -1.40
CA PHE A 530 -30.93 -17.67 -2.25
C PHE A 530 -31.80 -17.58 -3.51
N TRP A 531 -31.97 -18.69 -4.24
CA TRP A 531 -32.77 -18.71 -5.46
C TRP A 531 -34.24 -18.40 -5.20
N LYS A 532 -34.79 -18.88 -4.08
CA LYS A 532 -36.20 -18.68 -3.72
C LYS A 532 -36.49 -17.28 -3.16
N MET A 533 -35.60 -16.73 -2.34
CA MET A 533 -35.79 -15.42 -1.73
C MET A 533 -35.53 -14.27 -2.72
N LEU A 534 -34.42 -14.31 -3.46
CA LEU A 534 -34.02 -13.20 -4.34
C LEU A 534 -34.55 -13.33 -5.76
N GLN A 535 -34.81 -14.56 -6.25
CA GLN A 535 -35.34 -14.82 -7.58
C GLN A 535 -34.69 -13.96 -8.70
N PRO A 536 -33.35 -13.95 -8.83
CA PRO A 536 -32.64 -12.98 -9.66
C PRO A 536 -32.91 -13.10 -11.17
N TYR A 537 -33.51 -14.20 -11.63
CA TYR A 537 -33.91 -14.43 -13.02
C TYR A 537 -35.41 -14.22 -13.28
N ASN A 538 -36.19 -13.81 -12.27
CA ASN A 538 -37.61 -13.52 -12.45
C ASN A 538 -37.78 -12.09 -13.00
N ASN A 539 -38.06 -11.98 -14.30
CA ASN A 539 -38.22 -10.69 -14.98
C ASN A 539 -39.28 -9.78 -14.33
N ASN A 540 -40.33 -10.36 -13.73
CA ASN A 540 -41.38 -9.58 -13.06
C ASN A 540 -40.91 -8.92 -11.76
N LEU A 541 -39.81 -9.41 -11.17
CA LEU A 541 -39.23 -8.91 -9.91
C LEU A 541 -37.92 -8.15 -10.12
N LYS A 542 -37.49 -7.92 -11.36
CA LYS A 542 -36.20 -7.28 -11.65
C LYS A 542 -36.07 -5.92 -10.96
N PHE A 543 -37.08 -5.07 -11.08
CA PHE A 543 -37.08 -3.75 -10.44
C PHE A 543 -37.05 -3.84 -8.90
N ASP A 544 -37.77 -4.81 -8.32
CA ASP A 544 -37.80 -5.01 -6.88
C ASP A 544 -36.48 -5.58 -6.35
N LEU A 545 -35.82 -6.46 -7.11
CA LEU A 545 -34.48 -6.95 -6.78
C LEU A 545 -33.47 -5.80 -6.75
N GLU A 546 -33.51 -4.92 -7.75
CA GLU A 546 -32.61 -3.76 -7.81
C GLU A 546 -32.85 -2.82 -6.63
N ASN A 547 -34.11 -2.47 -6.31
CA ASN A 547 -34.42 -1.65 -5.13
C ASN A 547 -34.05 -2.35 -3.83
N LYS A 548 -34.32 -3.64 -3.72
CA LYS A 548 -34.00 -4.40 -2.51
C LYS A 548 -32.51 -4.37 -2.22
N ILE A 549 -31.68 -4.60 -3.24
CA ILE A 549 -30.23 -4.52 -3.10
C ILE A 549 -29.82 -3.06 -2.85
N LEU A 550 -30.17 -2.11 -3.71
CA LEU A 550 -29.63 -0.76 -3.64
C LEU A 550 -30.18 0.07 -2.48
N ILE A 551 -31.47 -0.03 -2.21
CA ILE A 551 -32.23 0.79 -1.25
C ILE A 551 -32.37 0.05 0.09
N ASP A 552 -33.00 -1.13 0.12
CA ASP A 552 -33.32 -1.81 1.40
C ASP A 552 -32.05 -2.22 2.14
N PHE A 553 -31.06 -2.75 1.42
CA PHE A 553 -29.73 -3.05 1.96
C PHE A 553 -28.73 -1.89 1.80
N ASN A 554 -29.17 -0.73 1.29
CA ASN A 554 -28.37 0.50 1.18
C ASN A 554 -26.97 0.29 0.58
N PHE A 555 -26.87 -0.54 -0.47
CA PHE A 555 -25.60 -0.74 -1.17
C PHE A 555 -25.17 0.50 -1.97
N GLU A 556 -26.11 1.39 -2.33
CA GLU A 556 -25.89 2.64 -3.08
C GLU A 556 -25.00 3.64 -2.32
N ASN A 557 -25.26 3.87 -1.02
CA ASN A 557 -24.59 4.94 -0.28
C ASN A 557 -23.50 4.45 0.66
N ASN A 558 -23.58 3.21 1.16
CA ASN A 558 -22.75 2.80 2.29
C ASN A 558 -22.04 1.47 2.13
N SER A 559 -22.25 0.74 1.02
CA SER A 559 -21.51 -0.43 0.53
C SER A 559 -20.74 -1.24 1.57
N SER A 560 -21.31 -1.49 2.76
CA SER A 560 -20.53 -1.99 3.90
C SER A 560 -20.68 -3.50 4.04
N TRP A 561 -19.67 -4.13 4.63
CA TRP A 561 -19.76 -5.55 4.99
C TRP A 561 -20.93 -5.86 5.93
N TYR A 562 -21.36 -4.90 6.73
CA TYR A 562 -22.54 -5.05 7.60
C TYR A 562 -23.82 -5.29 6.78
N ASN A 563 -24.04 -4.48 5.73
CA ASN A 563 -25.20 -4.61 4.84
C ASN A 563 -25.18 -5.96 4.11
N MET A 564 -24.00 -6.42 3.70
CA MET A 564 -23.81 -7.76 3.13
C MET A 564 -24.21 -8.87 4.11
N ASN A 565 -23.78 -8.78 5.38
CA ASN A 565 -24.18 -9.76 6.39
C ASN A 565 -25.67 -9.71 6.72
N MET A 566 -26.30 -8.53 6.68
CA MET A 566 -27.74 -8.39 6.82
C MET A 566 -28.49 -9.15 5.71
N LEU A 567 -28.07 -8.98 4.45
CA LEU A 567 -28.65 -9.73 3.33
C LEU A 567 -28.46 -11.25 3.48
N ILE A 568 -27.25 -11.70 3.84
CA ILE A 568 -26.99 -13.13 4.09
C ILE A 568 -27.84 -13.67 5.25
N ASN A 569 -28.06 -12.88 6.31
CA ASN A 569 -28.94 -13.28 7.42
C ASN A 569 -30.41 -13.37 7.01
N CYS A 570 -30.89 -12.46 6.15
CA CYS A 570 -32.23 -12.58 5.57
C CYS A 570 -32.38 -13.88 4.76
N ILE A 571 -31.38 -14.22 3.94
CA ILE A 571 -31.36 -15.49 3.18
C ILE A 571 -31.35 -16.69 4.12
N LYS A 572 -30.56 -16.66 5.19
CA LYS A 572 -30.53 -17.71 6.23
C LYS A 572 -31.91 -17.98 6.83
N ASN A 573 -32.64 -16.90 7.13
CA ASN A 573 -33.94 -16.95 7.78
C ASN A 573 -35.09 -17.32 6.83
N TYR A 574 -34.87 -17.27 5.51
CA TYR A 574 -35.86 -17.68 4.54
C TYR A 574 -36.11 -19.20 4.62
N THR A 575 -37.38 -19.59 4.58
CA THR A 575 -37.82 -20.99 4.67
C THR A 575 -38.34 -21.47 3.33
N THR A 576 -37.84 -22.62 2.86
CA THR A 576 -38.22 -23.24 1.58
C THR A 576 -39.12 -24.46 1.75
N ASP A 577 -38.98 -25.17 2.88
CA ASP A 577 -39.73 -26.38 3.18
C ASP A 577 -40.73 -26.16 4.33
N PHE A 578 -41.98 -26.57 4.11
CA PHE A 578 -43.06 -26.44 5.09
C PHE A 578 -43.55 -27.83 5.51
N SER A 579 -43.43 -28.15 6.81
CA SER A 579 -43.67 -29.51 7.33
C SER A 579 -45.14 -29.81 7.70
N SER A 580 -45.98 -28.81 7.99
CA SER A 580 -47.41 -28.98 8.31
C SER A 580 -48.22 -27.68 8.29
N ASP A 581 -49.55 -27.74 8.16
CA ASP A 581 -50.46 -26.57 8.26
C ASP A 581 -50.74 -26.21 9.73
N ASN A 582 -49.79 -25.53 10.37
CA ASN A 582 -49.85 -25.15 11.78
C ASN A 582 -49.37 -23.71 12.02
N ASP A 583 -49.34 -23.28 13.30
CA ASP A 583 -48.80 -21.97 13.72
C ASP A 583 -47.36 -21.73 13.23
N GLU A 584 -46.56 -22.79 13.15
CA GLU A 584 -45.16 -22.71 12.73
C GLU A 584 -45.04 -22.36 11.25
N LYS A 585 -45.82 -23.00 10.37
CA LYS A 585 -45.88 -22.63 8.95
C LYS A 585 -46.38 -21.20 8.76
N LEU A 586 -47.41 -20.78 9.48
CA LEU A 586 -47.89 -19.39 9.41
C LEU A 586 -46.78 -18.40 9.80
N LYS A 587 -46.06 -18.65 10.89
CA LYS A 587 -44.91 -17.82 11.31
C LYS A 587 -43.79 -17.81 10.28
N GLN A 588 -43.48 -18.95 9.66
CA GLN A 588 -42.48 -19.05 8.61
C GLN A 588 -42.89 -18.28 7.35
N LEU A 589 -44.16 -18.35 6.95
CA LEU A 589 -44.69 -17.57 5.83
C LEU A 589 -44.65 -16.06 6.09
N ILE A 590 -45.00 -15.62 7.31
CA ILE A 590 -44.86 -14.21 7.72
C ILE A 590 -43.39 -13.79 7.70
N THR A 591 -42.49 -14.64 8.21
CA THR A 591 -41.04 -14.38 8.16
C THR A 591 -40.55 -14.24 6.73
N ASN A 592 -40.97 -15.13 5.82
CA ASN A 592 -40.65 -15.04 4.39
C ASN A 592 -41.19 -13.74 3.78
N MET A 593 -42.40 -13.30 4.14
CA MET A 593 -42.95 -12.02 3.71
C MET A 593 -42.11 -10.82 4.19
N ASP A 594 -41.57 -10.89 5.41
CA ASP A 594 -40.73 -9.82 5.97
C ASP A 594 -39.33 -9.77 5.34
N VAL A 595 -38.71 -10.92 5.07
CA VAL A 595 -37.35 -10.97 4.49
C VAL A 595 -37.32 -11.06 2.97
N GLY A 596 -38.41 -11.48 2.32
CA GLY A 596 -38.60 -11.70 0.89
C GLY A 596 -39.29 -10.53 0.20
N TYR A 597 -39.93 -10.78 -0.95
CA TYR A 597 -40.67 -9.74 -1.67
C TYR A 597 -42.08 -9.63 -1.09
N LYS A 598 -42.27 -8.72 -0.13
CA LYS A 598 -43.49 -8.60 0.69
C LYS A 598 -44.82 -8.86 -0.04
N TYR A 599 -45.07 -8.18 -1.16
CA TYR A 599 -46.31 -8.35 -1.92
C TYR A 599 -46.38 -9.70 -2.64
N TRP A 600 -45.27 -10.12 -3.27
CA TRP A 600 -45.17 -11.42 -3.93
C TRP A 600 -45.46 -12.56 -2.95
N GLU A 601 -44.75 -12.59 -1.82
CA GLU A 601 -44.90 -13.62 -0.79
C GLU A 601 -46.33 -13.72 -0.25
N TYR A 602 -46.99 -12.57 -0.07
CA TYR A 602 -48.38 -12.57 0.37
C TYR A 602 -49.30 -13.23 -0.65
N TYR A 603 -49.28 -12.80 -1.91
CA TYR A 603 -50.23 -13.29 -2.91
C TYR A 603 -49.89 -14.68 -3.45
N THR A 604 -48.62 -15.07 -3.48
CA THR A 604 -48.22 -16.40 -3.98
C THR A 604 -48.23 -17.47 -2.91
N ASN A 605 -48.00 -17.12 -1.63
CA ASN A 605 -47.82 -18.11 -0.57
C ASN A 605 -48.84 -17.96 0.57
N ILE A 606 -49.01 -16.76 1.14
CA ILE A 606 -49.91 -16.56 2.29
C ILE A 606 -51.38 -16.65 1.87
N LEU A 607 -51.81 -15.96 0.83
CA LEU A 607 -53.22 -15.95 0.40
C LEU A 607 -53.69 -17.36 0.00
N PRO A 608 -52.95 -18.15 -0.81
CA PRO A 608 -53.30 -19.54 -1.08
C PRO A 608 -53.37 -20.39 0.19
N PHE A 609 -52.46 -20.18 1.15
CA PHE A 609 -52.52 -20.84 2.45
C PHE A 609 -53.79 -20.49 3.23
N ILE A 610 -54.18 -19.21 3.28
CA ILE A 610 -55.42 -18.76 3.91
C ILE A 610 -56.63 -19.39 3.22
N THR A 611 -56.66 -19.38 1.89
CA THR A 611 -57.76 -19.95 1.09
C THR A 611 -57.87 -21.46 1.31
N GLN A 612 -56.75 -22.19 1.31
CA GLN A 612 -56.74 -23.63 1.57
C GLN A 612 -57.13 -23.96 3.01
N HIS A 613 -56.64 -23.20 3.99
CA HIS A 613 -57.02 -23.38 5.39
C HIS A 613 -58.51 -23.12 5.61
N THR A 614 -59.04 -22.06 4.98
CA THR A 614 -60.47 -21.74 5.02
C THR A 614 -61.30 -22.84 4.39
N LYS A 615 -60.88 -23.37 3.23
CA LYS A 615 -61.49 -24.55 2.59
C LYS A 615 -61.54 -25.72 3.56
N ASN A 616 -60.42 -26.12 4.14
CA ASN A 616 -60.35 -27.26 5.05
C ASN A 616 -61.24 -27.10 6.29
N LEU A 617 -61.34 -25.89 6.87
CA LEU A 617 -62.16 -25.62 8.04
C LEU A 617 -63.67 -25.62 7.75
N TYR A 618 -64.08 -25.12 6.57
CA TYR A 618 -65.48 -24.81 6.30
C TYR A 618 -66.10 -25.63 5.17
N TYR A 619 -65.35 -26.56 4.56
CA TYR A 619 -65.86 -27.46 3.51
C TYR A 619 -67.10 -28.25 3.94
N ILE A 620 -67.12 -28.72 5.18
CA ILE A 620 -68.23 -29.52 5.73
C ILE A 620 -69.50 -28.68 5.94
N ASN A 621 -69.36 -27.36 6.11
CA ASN A 621 -70.48 -26.48 6.42
C ASN A 621 -71.26 -26.03 5.17
N ASN A 622 -70.84 -26.40 3.95
CA ASN A 622 -71.46 -26.02 2.67
C ASN A 622 -71.79 -24.51 2.51
N ASP A 623 -71.07 -23.64 3.22
CA ASP A 623 -71.32 -22.20 3.18
C ASP A 623 -70.54 -21.59 2.00
N GLU A 624 -71.25 -21.35 0.90
CA GLU A 624 -70.70 -20.86 -0.38
C GLU A 624 -69.89 -19.56 -0.24
N LEU A 625 -70.13 -18.77 0.81
CA LEU A 625 -69.43 -17.50 1.01
C LEU A 625 -67.95 -17.67 1.35
N TYR A 626 -67.59 -18.70 2.11
CA TYR A 626 -66.19 -18.99 2.44
C TYR A 626 -65.36 -19.41 1.22
N LEU A 627 -66.03 -19.84 0.15
CA LEU A 627 -65.43 -20.31 -1.08
C LEU A 627 -65.64 -19.34 -2.25
N SER A 628 -66.27 -18.19 -2.00
CA SER A 628 -66.58 -17.21 -3.03
C SER A 628 -65.32 -16.46 -3.50
N PRO A 629 -65.22 -16.11 -4.80
CA PRO A 629 -64.13 -15.25 -5.29
C PRO A 629 -64.06 -13.88 -4.59
N VAL A 630 -65.21 -13.40 -4.08
CA VAL A 630 -65.33 -12.14 -3.34
C VAL A 630 -64.59 -12.22 -2.00
N PHE A 631 -64.62 -13.39 -1.34
CA PHE A 631 -63.87 -13.63 -0.11
C PHE A 631 -62.37 -13.51 -0.34
N GLU A 632 -61.84 -14.19 -1.36
CA GLU A 632 -60.42 -14.14 -1.71
C GLU A 632 -59.97 -12.70 -2.04
N LYS A 633 -60.74 -11.97 -2.86
CA LYS A 633 -60.48 -10.55 -3.16
C LYS A 633 -60.55 -9.63 -1.93
N SER A 634 -61.33 -10.00 -0.91
CA SER A 634 -61.41 -9.22 0.33
C SER A 634 -60.18 -9.41 1.25
N MET A 635 -59.37 -10.44 0.99
CA MET A 635 -58.16 -10.78 1.75
C MET A 635 -56.94 -10.02 1.19
N ASN A 636 -56.97 -8.70 1.32
CA ASN A 636 -55.83 -7.87 0.92
C ASN A 636 -54.73 -7.83 1.99
N ILE A 637 -53.50 -7.63 1.53
CA ILE A 637 -52.28 -7.58 2.35
C ILE A 637 -52.35 -6.52 3.46
N ASP A 638 -52.88 -5.32 3.16
CA ASP A 638 -52.94 -4.21 4.13
C ASP A 638 -53.88 -4.55 5.31
N SER A 639 -55.00 -5.21 5.02
CA SER A 639 -55.92 -5.70 6.03
C SER A 639 -55.25 -6.77 6.89
N PHE A 640 -54.48 -7.68 6.30
CA PHE A 640 -53.75 -8.74 7.00
C PHE A 640 -52.68 -8.16 7.94
N LEU A 641 -51.89 -7.20 7.46
CA LEU A 641 -50.86 -6.53 8.26
C LEU A 641 -51.44 -5.76 9.45
N VAL A 642 -52.53 -5.01 9.23
CA VAL A 642 -53.18 -4.25 10.33
C VAL A 642 -53.76 -5.18 11.39
N SER A 643 -54.19 -6.38 11.02
CA SER A 643 -54.68 -7.37 11.99
C SER A 643 -53.60 -8.03 12.83
N LYS A 644 -52.31 -7.88 12.51
CA LYS A 644 -51.17 -8.42 13.30
C LYS A 644 -51.31 -9.91 13.62
N ILE A 645 -51.72 -10.70 12.63
CA ILE A 645 -51.98 -12.13 12.79
C ILE A 645 -50.66 -12.89 12.92
N ASN A 646 -50.48 -13.63 14.00
CA ASN A 646 -49.28 -14.45 14.27
C ASN A 646 -49.61 -15.90 14.64
N THR A 647 -50.89 -16.22 14.83
CA THR A 647 -51.38 -17.55 15.20
C THR A 647 -52.56 -17.96 14.33
N MET A 648 -52.80 -19.27 14.22
CA MET A 648 -53.94 -19.86 13.53
C MET A 648 -55.27 -19.45 14.19
N CYS A 649 -55.27 -19.21 15.51
CA CYS A 649 -56.45 -18.71 16.21
C CYS A 649 -56.81 -17.29 15.77
N GLU A 650 -55.84 -16.38 15.72
CA GLU A 650 -56.04 -15.01 15.23
C GLU A 650 -56.43 -15.01 13.75
N LEU A 651 -55.83 -15.90 12.94
CA LEU A 651 -56.18 -16.07 11.54
C LEU A 651 -57.65 -16.48 11.38
N LYS A 652 -58.11 -17.45 12.18
CA LYS A 652 -59.51 -17.87 12.20
C LYS A 652 -60.44 -16.72 12.59
N GLN A 653 -60.11 -15.98 13.66
CA GLN A 653 -60.90 -14.81 14.07
C GLN A 653 -60.98 -13.74 12.97
N PHE A 654 -59.89 -13.55 12.23
CA PHE A 654 -59.84 -12.63 11.10
C PHE A 654 -60.76 -13.07 9.95
N ILE A 655 -60.71 -14.36 9.59
CA ILE A 655 -61.58 -14.98 8.57
C ILE A 655 -63.05 -14.86 8.97
N ASP A 656 -63.40 -15.28 10.19
CA ASP A 656 -64.77 -15.27 10.69
C ASP A 656 -65.35 -13.85 10.72
N LYS A 657 -64.53 -12.86 11.09
CA LYS A 657 -64.92 -11.44 11.07
C LYS A 657 -65.19 -10.93 9.65
N LYS A 658 -64.40 -11.35 8.66
CA LYS A 658 -64.61 -10.98 7.24
C LYS A 658 -65.91 -11.58 6.72
N ILE A 659 -66.16 -12.86 6.97
CA ILE A 659 -67.36 -13.56 6.52
C ILE A 659 -68.61 -13.04 7.21
N LYS A 660 -68.57 -12.78 8.52
CA LYS A 660 -69.68 -12.16 9.24
C LYS A 660 -70.14 -10.86 8.57
N ARG A 661 -69.19 -10.00 8.17
CA ARG A 661 -69.49 -8.74 7.48
C ARG A 661 -70.09 -8.96 6.09
N MET A 662 -69.65 -9.99 5.36
CA MET A 662 -70.24 -10.35 4.07
C MET A 662 -71.68 -10.84 4.23
N LYS A 663 -71.94 -11.70 5.22
CA LYS A 663 -73.29 -12.16 5.55
C LYS A 663 -74.20 -10.99 5.89
N GLU A 664 -73.76 -10.07 6.75
CA GLU A 664 -74.52 -8.86 7.08
C GLU A 664 -74.88 -8.03 5.84
N ALA A 665 -73.97 -7.87 4.87
CA ALA A 665 -74.25 -7.13 3.64
C ALA A 665 -75.23 -7.86 2.70
N ILE A 666 -75.12 -9.18 2.62
CA ILE A 666 -76.00 -10.03 1.80
C ILE A 666 -77.40 -10.11 2.42
N ASP A 667 -77.50 -10.23 3.73
CA ASP A 667 -78.77 -10.23 4.44
C ASP A 667 -79.51 -8.90 4.24
N ILE A 668 -78.78 -7.78 4.30
CA ILE A 668 -79.34 -6.46 3.97
C ILE A 668 -79.88 -6.44 2.54
N LYS A 669 -79.13 -6.98 1.57
CA LYS A 669 -79.58 -7.08 0.16
C LYS A 669 -80.81 -7.96 0.00
N ASN A 670 -80.83 -9.14 0.61
CA ASN A 670 -81.91 -10.12 0.47
C ASN A 670 -83.23 -9.63 1.06
N ASN A 671 -83.17 -8.70 2.02
CA ASN A 671 -84.34 -8.04 2.59
C ASN A 671 -84.85 -6.86 1.74
N MET A 672 -84.21 -6.53 0.61
CA MET A 672 -84.68 -5.47 -0.31
C MET A 672 -85.65 -6.04 -1.36
N ILE A 673 -86.61 -5.21 -1.76
CA ILE A 673 -87.48 -5.48 -2.89
C ILE A 673 -86.91 -4.76 -4.11
N PHE A 674 -86.52 -5.52 -5.14
CA PHE A 674 -86.03 -4.96 -6.40
C PHE A 674 -87.14 -4.92 -7.45
N PRO A 675 -87.18 -3.92 -8.34
CA PRO A 675 -86.27 -2.78 -8.45
C PRO A 675 -86.45 -1.70 -7.36
N ILE A 676 -85.37 -1.02 -6.95
CA ILE A 676 -85.38 0.00 -5.88
C ILE A 676 -84.80 1.34 -6.37
N ASP A 677 -85.31 2.45 -5.83
CA ASP A 677 -84.75 3.79 -6.09
C ASP A 677 -83.35 3.95 -5.49
N ILE A 678 -82.46 4.61 -6.21
CA ILE A 678 -81.06 4.80 -5.80
C ILE A 678 -80.88 5.52 -4.46
N CYS A 679 -81.79 6.44 -4.12
CA CYS A 679 -81.74 7.17 -2.85
C CYS A 679 -82.20 6.28 -1.69
N GLU A 680 -83.18 5.41 -1.93
CA GLU A 680 -83.67 4.44 -0.96
C GLU A 680 -82.63 3.34 -0.71
N PHE A 681 -82.01 2.81 -1.78
CA PHE A 681 -80.90 1.85 -1.69
C PHE A 681 -79.75 2.37 -0.82
N GLY A 682 -79.34 3.62 -1.04
CA GLY A 682 -78.30 4.26 -0.23
C GLY A 682 -78.65 4.30 1.26
N LYS A 683 -79.89 4.70 1.61
CA LYS A 683 -80.35 4.78 3.00
C LYS A 683 -80.36 3.44 3.72
N ILE A 684 -80.67 2.35 3.02
CA ILE A 684 -80.73 1.02 3.65
C ILE A 684 -79.33 0.57 4.09
N PHE A 685 -78.31 0.79 3.27
CA PHE A 685 -76.92 0.44 3.63
C PHE A 685 -76.31 1.37 4.70
N GLU A 686 -76.89 2.55 4.94
CA GLU A 686 -76.45 3.46 6.02
C GLU A 686 -76.73 2.92 7.41
N GLN A 687 -77.71 2.03 7.56
CA GLN A 687 -78.10 1.45 8.84
C GLN A 687 -77.01 0.52 9.40
N ASN A 688 -76.11 -0.01 8.56
CA ASN A 688 -74.97 -0.80 9.01
C ASN A 688 -73.70 0.06 9.12
N ASN A 689 -73.21 0.25 10.35
CA ASN A 689 -72.03 1.08 10.65
C ASN A 689 -70.76 0.69 9.86
N TYR A 690 -70.54 -0.60 9.58
CA TYR A 690 -69.37 -1.05 8.84
C TYR A 690 -69.49 -0.72 7.36
N ILE A 691 -70.62 -1.07 6.74
CA ILE A 691 -70.87 -0.81 5.31
C ILE A 691 -70.87 0.69 5.07
N ASN A 692 -71.54 1.45 5.94
CA ASN A 692 -71.57 2.91 5.90
C ASN A 692 -70.15 3.51 5.89
N LYS A 693 -69.26 3.05 6.78
CA LYS A 693 -67.85 3.48 6.78
C LYS A 693 -67.13 3.09 5.49
N LYS A 694 -67.35 1.88 4.98
CA LYS A 694 -66.67 1.41 3.76
C LYS A 694 -67.10 2.21 2.52
N ILE A 695 -68.38 2.57 2.43
CA ILE A 695 -68.90 3.47 1.38
C ILE A 695 -68.25 4.86 1.47
N GLN A 696 -67.99 5.41 2.67
CA GLN A 696 -67.32 6.71 2.82
C GLN A 696 -65.89 6.71 2.25
N TYR A 697 -65.20 5.57 2.27
CA TYR A 697 -63.88 5.46 1.66
C TYR A 697 -63.93 5.42 0.13
N ILE A 698 -64.97 4.78 -0.42
CA ILE A 698 -65.19 4.67 -1.87
C ILE A 698 -65.70 5.99 -2.45
N ILE A 699 -66.59 6.66 -1.73
CA ILE A 699 -67.28 7.89 -2.15
C ILE A 699 -67.05 8.98 -1.11
N LYS A 700 -66.20 9.97 -1.42
CA LYS A 700 -65.93 11.11 -0.53
C LYS A 700 -67.15 12.00 -0.30
N THR A 701 -67.95 12.24 -1.33
CA THR A 701 -69.18 13.07 -1.27
C THR A 701 -70.39 12.28 -1.75
N ARG A 702 -71.39 12.10 -0.88
CA ARG A 702 -72.57 11.28 -1.18
C ARG A 702 -73.60 12.05 -1.98
N THR A 703 -73.30 12.26 -3.26
CA THR A 703 -74.27 12.77 -4.22
C THR A 703 -74.93 11.58 -4.93
N ALA A 704 -76.19 11.75 -5.34
CA ALA A 704 -76.85 10.76 -6.21
C ALA A 704 -75.98 10.46 -7.45
N TYR A 705 -75.29 11.47 -7.96
CA TYR A 705 -74.32 11.36 -9.05
C TYR A 705 -73.19 10.35 -8.79
N ASN A 706 -72.56 10.40 -7.61
CA ASN A 706 -71.45 9.51 -7.28
C ASN A 706 -71.90 8.05 -7.06
N ILE A 707 -73.09 7.85 -6.49
CA ILE A 707 -73.69 6.51 -6.35
C ILE A 707 -74.06 5.95 -7.74
N LYS A 708 -74.62 6.79 -8.64
CA LYS A 708 -74.88 6.42 -10.04
C LYS A 708 -73.62 5.96 -10.76
N LYS A 709 -72.50 6.69 -10.58
CA LYS A 709 -71.20 6.32 -11.16
C LYS A 709 -70.67 4.99 -10.62
N LEU A 710 -70.73 4.78 -9.30
CA LEU A 710 -70.24 3.54 -8.70
C LEU A 710 -71.02 2.31 -9.18
N LEU A 711 -72.35 2.45 -9.32
CA LEU A 711 -73.27 1.37 -9.71
C LEU A 711 -73.48 1.25 -11.23
N ASN A 712 -72.98 2.22 -11.99
CA ASN A 712 -73.22 2.40 -13.42
C ASN A 712 -74.73 2.29 -13.79
N CYS A 713 -75.56 3.11 -13.13
CA CYS A 713 -77.02 3.06 -13.24
C CYS A 713 -77.65 4.46 -13.17
N ASP A 714 -78.72 4.70 -13.94
CA ASP A 714 -79.33 6.03 -14.10
C ASP A 714 -80.32 6.42 -12.99
N SER A 715 -81.12 5.49 -12.46
CA SER A 715 -82.14 5.80 -11.43
C SER A 715 -82.66 4.58 -10.66
N ILE A 716 -82.79 3.43 -11.32
CA ILE A 716 -83.43 2.23 -10.78
C ILE A 716 -82.41 1.09 -10.66
N ILE A 717 -82.17 0.62 -9.43
CA ILE A 717 -81.21 -0.45 -9.15
C ILE A 717 -81.90 -1.81 -9.30
N LYS A 718 -81.32 -2.67 -10.14
CA LYS A 718 -81.69 -4.10 -10.25
C LYS A 718 -80.87 -4.94 -9.28
N GLU A 719 -81.31 -6.16 -9.02
CA GLU A 719 -80.57 -7.09 -8.16
C GLU A 719 -79.12 -7.33 -8.64
N THR A 720 -78.90 -7.37 -9.96
CA THR A 720 -77.54 -7.50 -10.54
C THR A 720 -76.63 -6.32 -10.18
N ASN A 721 -77.15 -5.09 -10.16
CA ASN A 721 -76.41 -3.92 -9.72
C ASN A 721 -76.10 -3.98 -8.21
N ALA A 722 -77.02 -4.52 -7.40
CA ALA A 722 -76.80 -4.69 -5.97
C ALA A 722 -75.75 -5.77 -5.66
N ASN A 723 -75.71 -6.85 -6.44
CA ASN A 723 -74.64 -7.86 -6.35
C ASN A 723 -73.28 -7.28 -6.74
N ASP A 724 -73.22 -6.51 -7.83
CA ASP A 724 -72.00 -5.80 -8.24
C ASP A 724 -71.53 -4.81 -7.17
N PHE A 725 -72.45 -4.06 -6.56
CA PHE A 725 -72.15 -3.16 -5.46
C PHE A 725 -71.48 -3.86 -4.27
N ILE A 726 -72.03 -5.00 -3.84
CA ILE A 726 -71.48 -5.79 -2.73
C ILE A 726 -70.08 -6.30 -3.10
N ASN A 727 -69.89 -6.78 -4.34
CA ASN A 727 -68.58 -7.22 -4.81
C ASN A 727 -67.55 -6.08 -4.77
N LYS A 728 -67.90 -4.91 -5.29
CA LYS A 728 -67.07 -3.70 -5.23
C LYS A 728 -66.79 -3.28 -3.80
N LEU A 729 -67.81 -3.32 -2.94
CA LEU A 729 -67.67 -2.98 -1.52
C LEU A 729 -66.61 -3.84 -0.85
N PHE A 730 -66.57 -5.15 -1.09
CA PHE A 730 -65.60 -6.03 -0.44
C PHE A 730 -64.22 -6.05 -1.11
N THR A 731 -64.17 -5.84 -2.43
CA THR A 731 -62.92 -5.78 -3.20
C THR A 731 -62.16 -4.48 -2.99
N TYR A 732 -62.87 -3.35 -2.81
CA TYR A 732 -62.21 -2.06 -2.57
C TYR A 732 -61.36 -2.12 -1.29
N ASN A 733 -60.07 -1.83 -1.45
CA ASN A 733 -59.09 -1.73 -0.38
C ASN A 733 -58.95 -0.27 0.07
N GLU A 734 -59.64 0.07 1.14
CA GLU A 734 -59.61 1.43 1.71
C GLU A 734 -58.25 1.84 2.29
N LYS A 735 -57.31 0.90 2.44
CA LYS A 735 -55.98 1.12 3.01
C LYS A 735 -54.84 1.07 1.99
N LEU A 736 -55.17 0.99 0.70
CA LEU A 736 -54.17 0.92 -0.37
C LEU A 736 -53.23 2.14 -0.30
N ASP A 737 -51.95 1.90 -0.01
CA ASP A 737 -50.92 2.93 -0.05
C ASP A 737 -50.12 2.85 -1.36
N ILE A 738 -50.33 3.85 -2.22
CA ILE A 738 -49.70 3.93 -3.53
C ILE A 738 -48.19 4.05 -3.45
N LYS A 739 -47.65 4.64 -2.38
CA LYS A 739 -46.20 4.83 -2.22
C LYS A 739 -45.47 3.51 -1.97
N THR A 740 -46.16 2.52 -1.40
CA THR A 740 -45.58 1.23 -1.06
C THR A 740 -45.90 0.13 -2.06
N LEU A 741 -46.73 0.41 -3.07
CA LEU A 741 -47.08 -0.58 -4.08
C LEU A 741 -45.85 -0.99 -4.92
N PRO A 742 -45.72 -2.29 -5.23
CA PRO A 742 -44.64 -2.76 -6.09
C PRO A 742 -44.88 -2.27 -7.52
N LYS A 743 -43.82 -1.83 -8.19
CA LYS A 743 -43.89 -1.25 -9.55
C LYS A 743 -43.85 -2.34 -10.60
N ASN A 744 -44.82 -3.24 -10.52
CA ASN A 744 -44.94 -4.43 -11.37
C ASN A 744 -46.42 -4.80 -11.56
N TYR A 745 -46.67 -5.95 -12.20
CA TYR A 745 -48.02 -6.41 -12.50
C TYR A 745 -48.88 -6.67 -11.24
N ILE A 746 -48.29 -7.08 -10.10
CA ILE A 746 -49.05 -7.30 -8.86
C ILE A 746 -49.55 -5.97 -8.31
N GLY A 747 -48.67 -4.96 -8.23
CA GLY A 747 -49.09 -3.63 -7.79
C GLY A 747 -50.12 -3.02 -8.74
N TYR A 748 -49.98 -3.28 -10.03
CA TYR A 748 -50.96 -2.91 -11.04
C TYR A 748 -52.30 -3.62 -10.84
N GLU A 749 -52.34 -4.92 -10.57
CA GLU A 749 -53.59 -5.66 -10.29
C GLU A 749 -54.32 -5.10 -9.07
N LEU A 750 -53.60 -4.79 -7.99
CA LEU A 750 -54.17 -4.17 -6.79
C LEU A 750 -54.71 -2.77 -7.05
N LEU A 751 -53.97 -1.99 -7.84
CA LEU A 751 -54.43 -0.69 -8.32
C LEU A 751 -55.72 -0.84 -9.15
N MET A 752 -55.79 -1.85 -10.03
CA MET A 752 -56.94 -2.12 -10.89
C MET A 752 -58.15 -2.59 -10.10
N ASP A 753 -57.98 -3.42 -9.07
CA ASP A 753 -59.09 -3.82 -8.19
C ASP A 753 -59.72 -2.60 -7.50
N ASN A 754 -58.90 -1.65 -7.03
CA ASN A 754 -59.39 -0.39 -6.47
C ASN A 754 -60.01 0.53 -7.52
N TYR A 755 -59.41 0.66 -8.70
CA TYR A 755 -59.94 1.46 -9.81
C TYR A 755 -61.32 0.97 -10.26
N ASN A 756 -61.48 -0.35 -10.42
CA ASN A 756 -62.72 -0.99 -10.86
C ASN A 756 -63.80 -1.01 -9.76
N SER A 757 -63.38 -1.06 -8.49
CA SER A 757 -64.29 -1.07 -7.35
C SER A 757 -64.65 0.31 -6.82
N GLY A 758 -63.97 1.36 -7.31
CA GLY A 758 -64.14 2.74 -6.90
C GLY A 758 -64.88 3.61 -7.93
N ILE A 759 -64.83 4.93 -7.72
CA ILE A 759 -65.21 5.90 -8.75
C ILE A 759 -63.99 6.12 -9.65
N GLN A 760 -64.02 5.59 -10.87
CA GLN A 760 -62.90 5.56 -11.81
C GLN A 760 -62.19 6.92 -11.96
N GLU A 761 -62.93 8.02 -12.11
CA GLU A 761 -62.35 9.36 -12.26
C GLU A 761 -61.57 9.84 -11.02
N GLU A 762 -62.05 9.50 -9.83
CA GLU A 762 -61.38 9.84 -8.58
C GLU A 762 -60.14 8.96 -8.39
N GLU A 763 -60.28 7.65 -8.62
CA GLU A 763 -59.17 6.69 -8.48
C GLU A 763 -58.09 6.88 -9.55
N PHE A 764 -58.45 7.33 -10.75
CA PHE A 764 -57.48 7.70 -11.78
C PHE A 764 -56.51 8.78 -11.27
N LYS A 765 -57.06 9.86 -10.70
CA LYS A 765 -56.26 10.97 -10.19
C LYS A 765 -55.53 10.63 -8.89
N LYS A 766 -56.21 9.91 -8.00
CA LYS A 766 -55.72 9.59 -6.65
C LYS A 766 -54.68 8.47 -6.63
N SER A 767 -54.85 7.47 -7.49
CA SER A 767 -54.15 6.19 -7.38
C SER A 767 -53.36 5.86 -8.65
N VAL A 768 -53.98 5.96 -9.83
CA VAL A 768 -53.36 5.56 -11.11
C VAL A 768 -52.21 6.49 -11.50
N VAL A 769 -52.46 7.80 -11.59
CA VAL A 769 -51.42 8.77 -11.99
C VAL A 769 -50.21 8.73 -11.04
N PRO A 770 -50.37 8.74 -9.71
CA PRO A 770 -49.23 8.62 -8.80
C PRO A 770 -48.46 7.30 -8.91
N PHE A 771 -49.16 6.17 -9.10
CA PHE A 771 -48.51 4.86 -9.30
C PHE A 771 -47.63 4.88 -10.55
N ILE A 772 -48.17 5.36 -11.67
CA ILE A 772 -47.44 5.46 -12.93
C ILE A 772 -46.24 6.40 -12.79
N CYS A 773 -46.44 7.61 -12.25
CA CYS A 773 -45.36 8.56 -12.02
C CYS A 773 -44.21 7.97 -11.20
N SER A 774 -44.50 7.04 -10.29
CA SER A 774 -43.47 6.41 -9.47
C SER A 774 -42.46 5.58 -10.28
N HIS A 775 -42.77 5.16 -11.52
CA HIS A 775 -41.86 4.38 -12.36
C HIS A 775 -40.73 5.23 -12.97
N PHE A 776 -40.87 6.55 -12.94
CA PHE A 776 -39.97 7.50 -13.59
C PHE A 776 -39.11 8.22 -12.56
N LYS A 777 -37.83 8.44 -12.91
CA LYS A 777 -36.85 9.06 -12.00
C LYS A 777 -36.66 10.54 -12.29
N ARG A 778 -36.83 10.97 -13.54
CA ARG A 778 -36.62 12.39 -13.90
C ARG A 778 -37.86 13.19 -13.54
N LEU A 779 -37.65 14.37 -12.95
CA LEU A 779 -38.74 15.26 -12.58
C LEU A 779 -39.57 15.67 -13.80
N GLU A 780 -38.89 15.87 -14.94
CA GLU A 780 -39.49 16.27 -16.22
C GLU A 780 -40.44 15.22 -16.77
N GLU A 781 -40.05 13.92 -16.76
CA GLU A 781 -40.91 12.79 -17.13
C GLU A 781 -42.18 12.76 -16.26
N VAL A 782 -42.01 12.96 -14.95
CA VAL A 782 -43.11 12.92 -13.98
C VAL A 782 -44.09 14.07 -14.20
N GLU A 783 -43.61 15.30 -14.44
CA GLU A 783 -44.49 16.44 -14.71
C GLU A 783 -45.22 16.27 -16.05
N TYR A 784 -44.53 15.75 -17.07
CA TYR A 784 -45.12 15.46 -18.37
C TYR A 784 -46.28 14.47 -18.25
N ILE A 785 -46.07 13.34 -17.56
CA ILE A 785 -47.11 12.33 -17.36
C ILE A 785 -48.33 12.93 -16.63
N LYS A 786 -48.12 13.73 -15.57
CA LYS A 786 -49.24 14.36 -14.84
C LYS A 786 -50.08 15.27 -15.71
N GLN A 787 -49.47 15.91 -16.71
CA GLN A 787 -50.13 16.87 -17.57
C GLN A 787 -50.87 16.19 -18.75
N TYR A 788 -50.29 15.15 -19.34
CA TYR A 788 -50.76 14.59 -20.61
C TYR A 788 -51.35 13.18 -20.51
N PHE A 789 -51.13 12.45 -19.42
CA PHE A 789 -51.73 11.13 -19.22
C PHE A 789 -53.18 11.26 -18.72
N THR A 790 -54.14 10.92 -19.57
CA THR A 790 -55.58 11.11 -19.32
C THR A 790 -56.29 9.78 -19.02
N ILE A 791 -57.48 9.84 -18.42
CA ILE A 791 -58.30 8.66 -18.16
C ILE A 791 -58.71 7.95 -19.46
N SER A 792 -58.88 8.68 -20.57
CA SER A 792 -59.12 8.08 -21.88
C SER A 792 -57.92 7.26 -22.35
N HIS A 793 -56.69 7.76 -22.16
CA HIS A 793 -55.49 6.97 -22.46
C HIS A 793 -55.45 5.70 -21.62
N PHE A 794 -55.74 5.81 -20.32
CA PHE A 794 -55.79 4.67 -19.42
C PHE A 794 -56.86 3.64 -19.80
N ASN A 795 -58.06 4.07 -20.16
CA ASN A 795 -59.12 3.15 -20.57
C ASN A 795 -58.81 2.42 -21.89
N ILE A 796 -57.95 2.98 -22.75
CA ILE A 796 -57.53 2.37 -24.01
C ILE A 796 -56.34 1.41 -23.81
N PHE A 797 -55.32 1.83 -23.05
CA PHE A 797 -54.04 1.13 -22.94
C PHE A 797 -53.82 0.45 -21.58
N GLY A 798 -54.74 0.62 -20.63
CA GLY A 798 -54.67 0.08 -19.27
C GLY A 798 -55.20 -1.34 -19.13
N THR A 799 -55.31 -2.10 -20.22
CA THR A 799 -55.69 -3.52 -20.18
C THR A 799 -54.59 -4.38 -19.55
N SER A 800 -53.33 -3.96 -19.61
CA SER A 800 -52.22 -4.61 -18.92
C SER A 800 -51.14 -3.64 -18.48
N TYR A 801 -50.37 -4.04 -17.46
CA TYR A 801 -49.20 -3.30 -16.97
C TYR A 801 -48.17 -3.01 -18.07
N TYR A 802 -47.93 -3.96 -18.98
CA TYR A 802 -46.91 -3.79 -20.02
C TYR A 802 -47.36 -2.83 -21.12
N GLU A 803 -48.62 -2.90 -21.54
CA GLU A 803 -49.16 -1.99 -22.56
C GLU A 803 -49.11 -0.54 -22.11
N ILE A 804 -49.43 -0.27 -20.84
CA ILE A 804 -49.42 1.10 -20.32
C ILE A 804 -47.99 1.65 -20.19
N ILE A 805 -47.03 0.85 -19.75
CA ILE A 805 -45.62 1.28 -19.68
C ILE A 805 -45.05 1.50 -21.09
N GLN A 806 -45.35 0.63 -22.05
CA GLN A 806 -44.93 0.83 -23.44
C GLN A 806 -45.54 2.09 -24.05
N PHE A 807 -46.83 2.33 -23.81
CA PHE A 807 -47.50 3.54 -24.27
C PHE A 807 -46.84 4.80 -23.69
N ILE A 808 -46.53 4.81 -22.40
CA ILE A 808 -45.91 5.97 -21.76
C ILE A 808 -44.48 6.18 -22.24
N ASN A 809 -43.68 5.12 -22.36
CA ASN A 809 -42.33 5.24 -22.92
C ASN A 809 -42.37 5.79 -24.34
N LYS A 810 -43.31 5.33 -25.17
CA LYS A 810 -43.51 5.88 -26.51
C LYS A 810 -43.93 7.36 -26.47
N MET A 811 -44.80 7.76 -25.53
CA MET A 811 -45.16 9.17 -25.32
C MET A 811 -43.95 10.02 -24.91
N LEU A 812 -43.01 9.49 -24.13
CA LEU A 812 -41.79 10.20 -23.72
C LEU A 812 -40.79 10.29 -24.89
N ASP A 813 -40.56 9.18 -25.60
CA ASP A 813 -39.66 9.10 -26.76
C ASP A 813 -40.10 10.03 -27.91
N GLU A 814 -41.41 10.12 -28.20
CA GLU A 814 -41.95 11.01 -29.25
C GLU A 814 -41.77 12.50 -28.94
N ASN A 815 -41.40 12.85 -27.70
CA ASN A 815 -41.23 14.23 -27.24
C ASN A 815 -39.79 14.57 -26.80
N ASP A 816 -38.80 13.74 -27.15
CA ASP A 816 -37.37 13.93 -26.83
C ASP A 816 -37.06 14.13 -25.32
N LEU A 817 -37.77 13.44 -24.40
CA LEU A 817 -37.62 13.53 -22.94
C LEU A 817 -36.85 12.37 -22.29
#